data_AF-A0A0G1P0E8-F1
#
_entry.id   AF-A0A0G1P0E8-F1
#
_cell.length_a   1.000
_cell.length_b   1.000
_cell.length_c   1.000
_cell.angle_alpha   90.00
_cell.angle_beta   90.00
_cell.angle_gamma   90.00
#
_symmetry.space_group_name_H-M   'P 1'
#
loop_
_entity.id
_entity.type
_entity.pdbx_description
1 polymer ?
#
loop_
_entity_poly.entity_id
_entity_poly.type
_entity_poly.pdbx_seq_one_letter_code
_entity_poly.pdbx_strand_id
1 'polypeptide(L)'
;MREAVKKSTFFLSVASFLLFAAPVSFAQTAEEFPHMPGTFSGTGTRFEITDSEYLNIKLESAEEVAVRMESAPEMVVLEVESSGAAESSQMVLSGLSPKTTYHKYQDGYQNHEPFATDAEGSFSFVQDIGERHVIFIQPRKSTKFIKNDATGGDCGSIGSWDVASKTCALTQDVNESIQINSDNITLDGNGHSITGTGTGSGIYASYKKGIKIKNVTINSFYYGIYFSSSSSYNEVSFVNLKNNRNGVYFQYSGNNIVTDSAIIQSIDSGIKLNYAMRNILSNNTISGGNKYGVSQAWQNYNGSTTGNTYENNDISGNGEAGIYIYGGRGDILDNNKIDGNLSDGMRIVEGYYEKLHGNAMSGNKPYNFLMQGGGNIDTNDIDTSNKVEEKSIYFIKNIEGVTYDGLADAGIIYCVNCADVTFRNLTLSENNAQIRFLNTKGSLLENITSPDKNITIDFSGSDNNIIRKNTLERAYLSSSNNNLFYNNNFMGTSISIFQANFSNGISFNLDLPIGGNYWKKNEAKCVDSNNDKICDNPYGSGKIIDYYPWAQEFKHEDAVGSACQENCHSSVLFLPGHQASRLYREGVIGTEDQLWEPNRNQDVRQLFMDPESGESVDPGIYTRDAIDEAFGFADNVYKKFMLSMDEFVESGAIKEWRAFPYDWRMPLEEIVDEGTRLEDGSTANVLEQIREMAKSSKSGKVSLVGHSNGGLLAKVVIDRLEKSGEAGLVDRLIMVGTPQIGTPKAMAGLLHGDGINLLKGLLLDKETARGLGENMASAYNLLPSKKYFEIVQSPVIEFDYDVRDIYDFRSIYGESISGFGSFKSFLLGDNGERTEPEEDDTDSPNVLKNTFLSRSIETHNNLDSWRAPEHMEVIQIAGWGLDTVRGISYDDCDILFCPDNLSNLDRKLILTEDGDETVVVPSAAAMEGEERYYLNLKLYNNPLDLKFRISRNHADILEATPLQDFIKNIIQNKKEQVTYISTEKPKVEKEYKRLRYRLHSPVKIDIIDENGNHIGIIENNDQDSDIRRYEQEVPNSYYMEFGETKYAGAEGRIAQDVILKGEDLGTFTFEIDEVFGTGETKNTTFENIPVMEGMIAEIAISDSVGEMEIDINGDGEKDFIIRPGEEASKETSLEILEKMIGFLDIHQTVKDRLIDKIGNARKQLEKGHNIATNAMLANVKQQIETFSRENAPEKFRIPKEEAEKLIVIIERIQLID
;
A
#
# COMPACT_ATOMS: atom_id res chain seq x y z
N MET A 1 72.37 15.45 -9.61
CA MET A 1 72.58 15.45 -11.08
C MET A 1 71.32 16.02 -11.72
N ARG A 2 71.44 16.95 -12.69
CA ARG A 2 70.36 17.59 -13.51
C ARG A 2 69.34 18.41 -12.68
N GLU A 3 69.23 19.74 -12.82
CA GLU A 3 68.64 20.56 -13.92
C GLU A 3 67.10 20.44 -14.03
N ALA A 4 66.30 21.48 -14.31
CA ALA A 4 66.51 22.94 -14.47
C ALA A 4 65.24 23.70 -13.96
N VAL A 5 65.19 24.97 -13.51
CA VAL A 5 66.04 26.19 -13.53
C VAL A 5 65.73 27.24 -14.63
N LYS A 6 64.87 28.23 -14.28
CA LYS A 6 64.74 29.63 -14.82
C LYS A 6 64.09 29.79 -16.23
N LYS A 7 63.46 30.92 -16.61
CA LYS A 7 63.37 32.30 -16.04
C LYS A 7 62.20 33.14 -16.68
N SER A 8 61.85 34.26 -16.01
CA SER A 8 61.24 35.51 -16.55
C SER A 8 59.73 35.57 -16.88
N THR A 9 58.86 36.32 -16.17
CA THR A 9 58.55 37.79 -16.08
C THR A 9 57.71 38.44 -17.21
N PHE A 10 56.70 39.25 -16.76
CA PHE A 10 56.05 40.44 -17.38
C PHE A 10 54.60 40.39 -17.98
N PHE A 11 53.60 40.53 -17.09
CA PHE A 11 52.55 41.58 -16.96
C PHE A 11 51.87 42.36 -18.14
N LEU A 12 50.61 42.75 -17.87
CA LEU A 12 49.66 43.68 -18.56
C LEU A 12 49.00 43.19 -19.88
N SER A 13 47.72 43.49 -20.21
CA SER A 13 46.58 44.07 -19.46
C SER A 13 45.29 44.09 -20.32
N VAL A 14 44.09 44.03 -19.70
CA VAL A 14 42.86 44.85 -19.95
C VAL A 14 42.35 45.04 -21.40
N ALA A 15 41.05 45.01 -21.75
CA ALA A 15 39.78 44.54 -21.18
C ALA A 15 38.66 44.78 -22.23
N SER A 16 37.43 44.29 -21.98
CA SER A 16 36.13 44.82 -22.46
C SER A 16 35.91 45.06 -23.98
N PHE A 17 34.82 44.56 -24.59
CA PHE A 17 33.47 45.05 -24.29
C PHE A 17 32.36 44.07 -24.70
N LEU A 18 31.21 44.17 -24.01
CA LEU A 18 29.94 43.58 -24.44
C LEU A 18 29.41 44.30 -25.70
N LEU A 19 28.62 43.62 -26.54
CA LEU A 19 27.28 44.11 -26.93
C LEU A 19 26.44 43.06 -27.71
N PHE A 20 25.37 42.59 -27.04
CA PHE A 20 24.02 42.32 -27.54
C PHE A 20 23.73 41.34 -28.72
N ALA A 21 22.96 40.29 -28.34
CA ALA A 21 21.66 39.89 -28.90
C ALA A 21 21.53 39.28 -30.31
N ALA A 22 21.46 37.93 -30.33
CA ALA A 22 20.38 37.07 -30.86
C ALA A 22 19.88 37.16 -32.33
N PRO A 23 19.24 36.10 -32.89
CA PRO A 23 19.26 34.67 -32.49
C PRO A 23 19.85 33.76 -33.58
N VAL A 24 20.40 32.61 -33.18
CA VAL A 24 20.72 31.51 -34.12
C VAL A 24 19.51 30.56 -34.15
N SER A 25 18.92 30.36 -35.33
CA SER A 25 18.03 29.22 -35.55
C SER A 25 18.88 27.96 -35.64
N PHE A 26 18.83 27.09 -34.63
CA PHE A 26 19.46 25.78 -34.70
C PHE A 26 18.71 24.89 -35.69
N ALA A 27 19.24 24.78 -36.90
CA ALA A 27 19.01 23.60 -37.72
C ALA A 27 19.83 22.44 -37.14
N GLN A 28 19.18 21.29 -37.02
CA GLN A 28 19.70 20.08 -36.39
C GLN A 28 20.85 19.49 -37.25
N THR A 29 22.08 19.54 -36.77
CA THR A 29 23.22 18.84 -37.39
C THR A 29 23.22 17.38 -36.94
N ALA A 30 23.10 16.45 -37.88
CA ALA A 30 23.32 15.03 -37.60
C ALA A 30 24.78 14.80 -37.18
N GLU A 31 25.00 13.84 -36.28
CA GLU A 31 26.35 13.45 -35.85
C GLU A 31 27.09 12.76 -37.00
N GLU A 32 28.28 13.25 -37.36
CA GLU A 32 29.16 12.57 -38.31
C GLU A 32 29.81 11.35 -37.63
N PHE A 33 29.59 10.16 -38.20
CA PHE A 33 30.29 8.94 -37.80
C PHE A 33 31.81 9.08 -38.04
N PRO A 34 32.67 8.49 -37.18
CA PRO A 34 34.12 8.53 -37.39
C PRO A 34 34.51 7.79 -38.67
N HIS A 35 35.12 8.54 -39.61
CA HIS A 35 35.60 8.05 -40.90
C HIS A 35 36.66 6.94 -40.70
N MET A 36 36.40 5.74 -41.22
CA MET A 36 37.40 4.66 -41.25
C MET A 36 38.28 4.81 -42.50
N PRO A 37 39.61 4.95 -42.36
CA PRO A 37 40.50 5.12 -43.51
C PRO A 37 40.39 3.97 -44.50
N GLY A 38 40.39 4.29 -45.79
CA GLY A 38 40.27 3.29 -46.86
C GLY A 38 38.85 2.78 -47.12
N THR A 39 37.80 3.39 -46.54
CA THR A 39 36.39 3.03 -46.79
C THR A 39 35.55 4.24 -47.17
N PHE A 40 34.55 4.04 -48.02
CA PHE A 40 33.58 5.07 -48.42
C PHE A 40 32.18 4.45 -48.54
N SER A 41 31.11 5.22 -48.29
CA SER A 41 29.74 4.83 -48.63
C SER A 41 28.88 6.04 -48.98
N GLY A 42 28.03 5.92 -49.99
CA GLY A 42 27.12 7.00 -50.40
C GLY A 42 26.35 6.69 -51.70
N THR A 43 25.46 7.61 -52.08
CA THR A 43 24.72 7.58 -53.35
C THR A 43 25.24 8.65 -54.31
N GLY A 44 25.18 8.41 -55.61
CA GLY A 44 25.60 9.36 -56.64
C GLY A 44 26.17 8.70 -57.89
N THR A 45 27.03 9.42 -58.60
CA THR A 45 27.71 8.94 -59.81
C THR A 45 29.25 8.96 -59.72
N ARG A 46 29.80 9.43 -58.60
CA ARG A 46 31.25 9.58 -58.36
C ARG A 46 31.59 9.38 -56.90
N PHE A 47 32.57 8.52 -56.65
CA PHE A 47 32.96 8.07 -55.33
C PHE A 47 34.48 7.95 -55.25
N GLU A 48 35.09 8.33 -54.14
CA GLU A 48 36.54 8.35 -53.99
C GLU A 48 36.99 7.99 -52.57
N ILE A 49 38.00 7.14 -52.49
CA ILE A 49 38.75 6.82 -51.27
C ILE A 49 40.11 7.50 -51.40
N THR A 50 40.40 8.47 -50.52
CA THR A 50 41.65 9.27 -50.55
C THR A 50 42.63 8.95 -49.42
N ASP A 51 42.28 8.03 -48.52
CA ASP A 51 43.01 7.73 -47.28
C ASP A 51 43.23 6.22 -47.05
N SER A 52 43.41 5.43 -48.12
CA SER A 52 43.68 3.99 -48.00
C SER A 52 45.15 3.67 -47.67
N GLU A 53 45.35 2.63 -46.86
CA GLU A 53 46.67 2.01 -46.63
C GLU A 53 47.18 1.18 -47.84
N TYR A 54 46.37 0.98 -48.87
CA TYR A 54 46.71 0.20 -50.07
C TYR A 54 46.73 1.02 -51.36
N LEU A 55 45.56 1.45 -51.81
CA LEU A 55 45.35 2.20 -53.05
C LEU A 55 44.26 3.23 -52.83
N ASN A 56 44.49 4.47 -53.25
CA ASN A 56 43.41 5.46 -53.33
C ASN A 56 42.64 5.22 -54.62
N ILE A 57 41.32 5.01 -54.50
CA ILE A 57 40.51 4.45 -55.58
C ILE A 57 39.30 5.33 -55.82
N LYS A 58 39.00 5.55 -57.08
CA LYS A 58 37.86 6.33 -57.53
C LYS A 58 36.99 5.51 -58.47
N LEU A 59 35.69 5.46 -58.17
CA LEU A 59 34.66 4.85 -59.00
C LEU A 59 33.79 5.96 -59.59
N GLU A 60 33.64 5.98 -60.92
CA GLU A 60 32.60 6.75 -61.60
C GLU A 60 31.58 5.78 -62.23
N SER A 61 30.29 6.14 -62.19
CA SER A 61 29.20 5.39 -62.81
C SER A 61 28.41 6.29 -63.77
N ALA A 62 27.81 5.71 -64.80
CA ALA A 62 26.94 6.44 -65.73
C ALA A 62 25.59 6.81 -65.09
N GLU A 63 24.98 5.85 -64.39
CA GLU A 63 23.72 6.00 -63.66
C GLU A 63 23.95 6.21 -62.16
N GLU A 64 22.96 6.78 -61.47
CA GLU A 64 23.00 7.02 -60.03
C GLU A 64 22.84 5.70 -59.25
N VAL A 65 23.84 5.39 -58.42
CA VAL A 65 23.94 4.12 -57.67
C VAL A 65 24.20 4.39 -56.20
N ALA A 66 23.78 3.45 -55.35
CA ALA A 66 24.25 3.35 -53.98
C ALA A 66 25.50 2.46 -53.98
N VAL A 67 26.59 2.96 -53.39
CA VAL A 67 27.88 2.27 -53.36
C VAL A 67 28.46 2.27 -51.95
N ARG A 68 28.96 1.10 -51.51
CA ARG A 68 29.98 0.98 -50.47
C ARG A 68 31.30 0.55 -51.13
N MET A 69 32.35 1.33 -50.92
CA MET A 69 33.71 1.03 -51.41
C MET A 69 34.65 0.75 -50.26
N GLU A 70 35.64 -0.10 -50.51
CA GLU A 70 36.73 -0.40 -49.60
C GLU A 70 38.02 -0.72 -50.36
N SER A 71 39.15 -0.24 -49.84
CA SER A 71 40.48 -0.50 -50.38
C SER A 71 41.42 -0.95 -49.25
N ALA A 72 41.73 -2.25 -49.25
CA ALA A 72 42.55 -2.94 -48.25
C ALA A 72 43.76 -3.64 -48.92
N PRO A 73 44.85 -3.95 -48.19
CA PRO A 73 46.10 -4.47 -48.80
C PRO A 73 45.94 -5.75 -49.66
N GLU A 74 46.03 -5.62 -50.98
CA GLU A 74 45.75 -6.66 -52.00
C GLU A 74 44.26 -6.96 -52.29
N MET A 75 43.30 -6.12 -51.87
CA MET A 75 41.88 -6.26 -52.22
C MET A 75 41.13 -4.93 -52.32
N VAL A 76 40.30 -4.81 -53.36
CA VAL A 76 39.31 -3.73 -53.51
C VAL A 76 37.93 -4.36 -53.47
N VAL A 77 37.01 -3.84 -52.67
CA VAL A 77 35.61 -4.30 -52.58
C VAL A 77 34.67 -3.17 -52.98
N LEU A 78 33.69 -3.49 -53.81
CA LEU A 78 32.60 -2.60 -54.24
C LEU A 78 31.28 -3.34 -54.00
N GLU A 79 30.44 -2.85 -53.11
CA GLU A 79 29.03 -3.22 -53.07
C GLU A 79 28.25 -2.16 -53.85
N VAL A 80 27.46 -2.57 -54.84
CA VAL A 80 26.76 -1.65 -55.75
C VAL A 80 25.33 -2.11 -56.00
N GLU A 81 24.39 -1.18 -55.93
CA GLU A 81 22.98 -1.34 -56.33
C GLU A 81 22.44 -0.03 -56.93
N SER A 82 21.36 -0.09 -57.70
CA SER A 82 20.72 1.08 -58.29
C SER A 82 20.12 1.99 -57.23
N SER A 83 20.35 3.29 -57.35
CA SER A 83 19.64 4.31 -56.56
C SER A 83 18.44 4.89 -57.32
N GLY A 84 18.06 4.28 -58.46
CA GLY A 84 16.99 4.73 -59.34
C GLY A 84 16.32 3.57 -60.08
N ALA A 85 15.82 3.84 -61.29
CA ALA A 85 15.10 2.85 -62.10
C ALA A 85 15.97 2.12 -63.14
N ALA A 86 17.29 2.34 -63.13
CA ALA A 86 18.22 1.70 -64.06
C ALA A 86 18.64 0.31 -63.56
N GLU A 87 18.60 -0.70 -64.43
CA GLU A 87 19.02 -2.08 -64.13
C GLU A 87 20.51 -2.33 -64.45
N SER A 88 21.19 -1.46 -65.21
CA SER A 88 22.61 -1.60 -65.51
C SER A 88 23.30 -0.24 -65.64
N SER A 89 24.59 -0.17 -65.34
CA SER A 89 25.39 1.06 -65.42
C SER A 89 26.82 0.79 -65.85
N GLN A 90 27.39 1.70 -66.65
CA GLN A 90 28.79 1.66 -67.05
C GLN A 90 29.64 2.19 -65.88
N MET A 91 30.52 1.35 -65.36
CA MET A 91 31.46 1.66 -64.29
C MET A 91 32.84 1.98 -64.86
N VAL A 92 33.54 2.91 -64.21
CA VAL A 92 34.96 3.22 -64.42
C VAL A 92 35.65 3.24 -63.07
N LEU A 93 36.46 2.22 -62.80
CA LEU A 93 37.29 2.12 -61.60
C LEU A 93 38.71 2.61 -61.93
N SER A 94 39.25 3.53 -61.13
CA SER A 94 40.54 4.17 -61.37
C SER A 94 41.35 4.30 -60.08
N GLY A 95 42.68 4.37 -60.18
CA GLY A 95 43.60 4.32 -59.04
C GLY A 95 44.20 2.94 -58.74
N LEU A 96 43.99 1.97 -59.64
CA LEU A 96 44.67 0.68 -59.59
C LEU A 96 46.12 0.79 -60.12
N SER A 97 46.95 -0.21 -59.86
CA SER A 97 48.31 -0.25 -60.43
C SER A 97 48.24 -0.30 -61.98
N PRO A 98 48.95 0.57 -62.74
CA PRO A 98 48.92 0.55 -64.21
C PRO A 98 49.42 -0.76 -64.81
N LYS A 99 48.86 -1.15 -65.97
CA LYS A 99 49.24 -2.35 -66.76
C LYS A 99 49.34 -3.64 -65.94
N THR A 100 48.54 -3.75 -64.89
CA THR A 100 48.58 -4.85 -63.92
C THR A 100 47.36 -5.73 -64.11
N THR A 101 47.57 -7.05 -64.14
CA THR A 101 46.47 -8.02 -64.16
C THR A 101 45.86 -8.13 -62.77
N TYR A 102 44.57 -7.87 -62.68
CA TYR A 102 43.74 -8.09 -61.51
C TYR A 102 42.68 -9.16 -61.81
N HIS A 103 42.10 -9.71 -60.76
CA HIS A 103 41.10 -10.76 -60.77
C HIS A 103 39.81 -10.17 -60.17
N LYS A 104 38.83 -9.85 -61.03
CA LYS A 104 37.47 -9.47 -60.61
C LYS A 104 36.71 -10.75 -60.24
N TYR A 105 35.93 -10.64 -59.17
CA TYR A 105 34.97 -11.64 -58.74
C TYR A 105 33.67 -10.93 -58.38
N GLN A 106 32.53 -11.61 -58.51
CA GLN A 106 31.22 -11.02 -58.25
C GLN A 106 30.32 -12.04 -57.53
N ASP A 107 29.78 -11.68 -56.37
CA ASP A 107 28.87 -12.51 -55.55
C ASP A 107 29.45 -13.88 -55.12
N GLY A 108 30.78 -14.02 -55.19
CA GLY A 108 31.57 -15.18 -54.77
C GLY A 108 32.74 -15.48 -55.70
N TYR A 109 33.75 -16.19 -55.18
CA TYR A 109 35.02 -16.41 -55.91
C TYR A 109 34.86 -17.31 -57.14
N GLN A 110 33.68 -17.94 -57.34
CA GLN A 110 33.38 -18.71 -58.56
C GLN A 110 33.23 -17.85 -59.82
N ASN A 111 32.74 -16.61 -59.71
CA ASN A 111 32.44 -15.74 -60.86
C ASN A 111 33.68 -14.91 -61.21
N HIS A 112 34.77 -15.61 -61.50
CA HIS A 112 36.10 -15.04 -61.71
C HIS A 112 36.30 -14.56 -63.16
N GLU A 113 36.63 -13.28 -63.31
CA GLU A 113 37.05 -12.66 -64.57
C GLU A 113 38.39 -11.91 -64.37
N PRO A 114 39.48 -12.29 -65.06
CA PRO A 114 40.73 -11.55 -65.02
C PRO A 114 40.66 -10.34 -65.97
N PHE A 115 41.08 -9.17 -65.51
CA PHE A 115 41.23 -7.97 -66.33
C PHE A 115 42.63 -7.37 -66.19
N ALA A 116 43.04 -6.56 -67.15
CA ALA A 116 44.25 -5.75 -67.05
C ALA A 116 43.88 -4.27 -67.05
N THR A 117 44.51 -3.49 -66.19
CA THR A 117 44.39 -2.03 -66.17
C THR A 117 45.08 -1.40 -67.37
N ASP A 118 44.62 -0.22 -67.78
CA ASP A 118 45.27 0.60 -68.81
C ASP A 118 46.61 1.22 -68.34
N ALA A 119 47.15 2.17 -69.12
CA ALA A 119 48.42 2.81 -68.78
C ALA A 119 48.30 3.83 -67.63
N GLU A 120 47.07 4.19 -67.27
CA GLU A 120 46.67 5.18 -66.28
C GLU A 120 46.19 4.52 -64.97
N GLY A 121 46.03 3.19 -64.94
CA GLY A 121 45.57 2.46 -63.77
C GLY A 121 44.04 2.37 -63.65
N SER A 122 43.33 2.45 -64.78
CA SER A 122 41.86 2.38 -64.83
C SER A 122 41.35 1.11 -65.52
N PHE A 123 40.10 0.78 -65.22
CA PHE A 123 39.35 -0.34 -65.80
C PHE A 123 37.88 0.04 -65.93
N SER A 124 37.29 -0.19 -67.10
CA SER A 124 35.89 0.12 -67.40
C SER A 124 35.10 -1.16 -67.67
N PHE A 125 33.95 -1.33 -67.01
CA PHE A 125 33.08 -2.50 -67.16
C PHE A 125 31.61 -2.12 -67.06
N VAL A 126 30.73 -2.86 -67.73
CA VAL A 126 29.28 -2.75 -67.51
C VAL A 126 28.93 -3.60 -66.30
N GLN A 127 28.14 -3.04 -65.38
CA GLN A 127 27.71 -3.72 -64.17
C GLN A 127 26.18 -3.76 -64.12
N ASP A 128 25.64 -4.94 -63.82
CA ASP A 128 24.25 -5.09 -63.37
C ASP A 128 24.12 -4.38 -62.02
N ILE A 129 23.07 -3.58 -61.87
CA ILE A 129 22.73 -2.84 -60.66
C ILE A 129 21.24 -2.99 -60.29
N GLY A 130 20.47 -3.76 -61.06
CA GLY A 130 19.06 -4.03 -60.78
C GLY A 130 18.88 -4.86 -59.50
N GLU A 131 19.88 -5.66 -59.16
CA GLU A 131 20.07 -6.28 -57.85
C GLU A 131 21.37 -5.79 -57.19
N ARG A 132 21.52 -6.02 -55.88
CA ARG A 132 22.72 -5.64 -55.13
C ARG A 132 23.84 -6.67 -55.33
N HIS A 133 24.94 -6.23 -55.92
CA HIS A 133 26.11 -7.07 -56.18
C HIS A 133 27.30 -6.71 -55.29
N VAL A 134 28.09 -7.73 -54.91
CA VAL A 134 29.35 -7.57 -54.19
C VAL A 134 30.51 -7.98 -55.10
N ILE A 135 31.29 -7.01 -55.54
CA ILE A 135 32.44 -7.18 -56.42
C ILE A 135 33.71 -7.09 -55.57
N PHE A 136 34.65 -8.00 -55.78
CA PHE A 136 35.98 -7.92 -55.18
C PHE A 136 37.07 -8.15 -56.22
N ILE A 137 38.16 -7.39 -56.10
CA ILE A 137 39.23 -7.29 -57.07
C ILE A 137 40.56 -7.54 -56.37
N GLN A 138 41.32 -8.54 -56.81
CA GLN A 138 42.59 -8.96 -56.21
C GLN A 138 43.74 -9.00 -57.24
N PRO A 139 45.01 -8.74 -56.88
CA PRO A 139 46.14 -8.81 -57.81
C PRO A 139 46.60 -10.25 -58.11
N ARG A 140 45.99 -11.27 -57.49
CA ARG A 140 46.29 -12.70 -57.70
C ARG A 140 45.04 -13.55 -57.53
N LYS A 141 44.96 -14.67 -58.26
CA LYS A 141 43.99 -15.74 -58.00
C LYS A 141 44.44 -16.54 -56.76
N SER A 142 43.62 -16.57 -55.71
CA SER A 142 43.98 -17.12 -54.40
C SER A 142 42.75 -17.73 -53.69
N THR A 143 42.28 -18.89 -54.15
CA THR A 143 41.10 -19.56 -53.57
C THR A 143 41.05 -21.05 -53.90
N LYS A 144 40.85 -21.90 -52.87
CA LYS A 144 40.46 -23.31 -53.00
C LYS A 144 38.95 -23.47 -52.90
N PHE A 145 38.36 -24.33 -53.73
CA PHE A 145 36.91 -24.60 -53.74
C PHE A 145 36.60 -26.01 -53.26
N ILE A 146 35.93 -26.13 -52.10
CA ILE A 146 35.44 -27.43 -51.59
C ILE A 146 34.01 -27.66 -52.06
N LYS A 147 33.75 -28.82 -52.66
CA LYS A 147 32.48 -29.18 -53.32
C LYS A 147 32.08 -30.61 -52.99
N ASN A 148 30.77 -30.87 -52.95
CA ASN A 148 30.22 -32.23 -52.81
C ASN A 148 30.26 -32.96 -54.17
N ASP A 149 31.45 -33.36 -54.59
CA ASP A 149 31.69 -34.21 -55.76
C ASP A 149 32.61 -35.39 -55.41
N ALA A 150 33.03 -36.17 -56.41
CA ALA A 150 33.85 -37.37 -56.20
C ALA A 150 35.27 -37.07 -55.68
N THR A 151 35.76 -35.83 -55.77
CA THR A 151 37.13 -35.43 -55.36
C THR A 151 37.16 -34.41 -54.22
N GLY A 152 36.01 -33.88 -53.81
CA GLY A 152 35.90 -32.81 -52.81
C GLY A 152 36.18 -31.43 -53.40
N GLY A 153 36.04 -31.26 -54.72
CA GLY A 153 36.61 -30.12 -55.45
C GLY A 153 38.14 -30.11 -55.34
N ASP A 154 38.70 -29.01 -54.84
CA ASP A 154 40.15 -28.81 -54.67
C ASP A 154 40.73 -29.49 -53.41
N CYS A 155 39.92 -30.21 -52.62
CA CYS A 155 40.35 -30.80 -51.34
C CYS A 155 41.65 -31.61 -51.47
N GLY A 156 41.78 -32.45 -52.50
CA GLY A 156 42.99 -33.25 -52.77
C GLY A 156 44.29 -32.46 -53.00
N SER A 157 44.23 -31.13 -53.11
CA SER A 157 45.41 -30.25 -53.18
C SER A 157 45.86 -29.68 -51.84
N ILE A 158 45.05 -29.83 -50.78
CA ILE A 158 45.29 -29.29 -49.42
C ILE A 158 45.06 -30.32 -48.29
N GLY A 159 44.46 -31.46 -48.61
CA GLY A 159 44.02 -32.45 -47.64
C GLY A 159 43.49 -33.74 -48.28
N SER A 160 42.76 -34.52 -47.51
CA SER A 160 42.08 -35.75 -47.95
C SER A 160 40.57 -35.59 -47.94
N TRP A 161 39.91 -36.13 -48.97
CA TRP A 161 38.45 -36.10 -49.12
C TRP A 161 37.84 -37.45 -48.75
N ASP A 162 36.96 -37.46 -47.74
CA ASP A 162 36.11 -38.60 -47.41
C ASP A 162 34.70 -38.40 -48.00
N VAL A 163 34.39 -39.21 -49.02
CA VAL A 163 33.13 -39.12 -49.78
C VAL A 163 31.90 -39.48 -48.94
N ALA A 164 32.05 -40.36 -47.94
CA ALA A 164 30.93 -40.89 -47.15
C ALA A 164 30.43 -39.86 -46.11
N SER A 165 31.34 -39.17 -45.45
CA SER A 165 31.10 -38.12 -44.46
C SER A 165 31.09 -36.71 -45.04
N LYS A 166 31.51 -36.55 -46.31
CA LYS A 166 31.72 -35.25 -46.98
C LYS A 166 32.71 -34.36 -46.25
N THR A 167 33.79 -34.97 -45.76
CA THR A 167 34.83 -34.30 -44.97
C THR A 167 36.06 -34.04 -45.82
N CYS A 168 36.50 -32.78 -45.87
CA CYS A 168 37.85 -32.42 -46.27
C CYS A 168 38.70 -32.27 -45.01
N ALA A 169 39.67 -33.16 -44.80
CA ALA A 169 40.60 -33.09 -43.68
C ALA A 169 41.96 -32.57 -44.17
N LEU A 170 42.42 -31.42 -43.66
CA LEU A 170 43.69 -30.83 -44.06
C LEU A 170 44.88 -31.72 -43.67
N THR A 171 45.91 -31.73 -44.51
CA THR A 171 47.18 -32.44 -44.27
C THR A 171 48.41 -31.53 -44.37
N GLN A 172 48.19 -30.24 -44.58
CA GLN A 172 49.20 -29.19 -44.66
C GLN A 172 48.56 -27.82 -44.38
N ASP A 173 49.38 -26.81 -44.09
CA ASP A 173 48.95 -25.43 -43.99
C ASP A 173 48.55 -24.86 -45.36
N VAL A 174 47.60 -23.92 -45.37
CA VAL A 174 47.04 -23.29 -46.58
C VAL A 174 47.29 -21.78 -46.53
N ASN A 175 47.84 -21.21 -47.60
CA ASN A 175 48.21 -19.79 -47.66
C ASN A 175 47.30 -18.96 -48.60
N GLU A 176 46.03 -19.38 -48.73
CA GLU A 176 45.01 -18.77 -49.57
C GLU A 176 43.60 -19.03 -49.00
N SER A 177 42.60 -18.29 -49.49
CA SER A 177 41.21 -18.45 -49.08
C SER A 177 40.64 -19.84 -49.38
N ILE A 178 39.74 -20.35 -48.54
CA ILE A 178 38.93 -21.55 -48.83
C ILE A 178 37.46 -21.14 -48.99
N GLN A 179 36.87 -21.37 -50.15
CA GLN A 179 35.42 -21.25 -50.35
C GLN A 179 34.75 -22.62 -50.31
N ILE A 180 33.65 -22.73 -49.55
CA ILE A 180 32.82 -23.93 -49.49
C ILE A 180 31.58 -23.71 -50.38
N ASN A 181 31.47 -24.51 -51.44
CA ASN A 181 30.49 -24.32 -52.52
C ASN A 181 29.29 -25.29 -52.43
N SER A 182 29.23 -26.16 -51.42
CA SER A 182 28.16 -27.15 -51.26
C SER A 182 27.67 -27.23 -49.82
N ASP A 183 26.42 -27.64 -49.65
CA ASP A 183 25.80 -27.87 -48.36
C ASP A 183 26.32 -29.17 -47.71
N ASN A 184 26.29 -29.21 -46.37
CA ASN A 184 26.65 -30.39 -45.55
C ASN A 184 28.11 -30.86 -45.79
N ILE A 185 29.04 -29.91 -45.89
CA ILE A 185 30.49 -30.15 -46.00
C ILE A 185 31.12 -30.00 -44.62
N THR A 186 32.00 -30.93 -44.24
CA THR A 186 32.89 -30.74 -43.09
C THR A 186 34.28 -30.35 -43.58
N LEU A 187 34.85 -29.28 -43.03
CA LEU A 187 36.26 -28.92 -43.15
C LEU A 187 36.91 -29.15 -41.78
N ASP A 188 37.75 -30.18 -41.69
CA ASP A 188 38.54 -30.48 -40.51
C ASP A 188 39.98 -29.99 -40.74
N GLY A 189 40.39 -28.95 -40.02
CA GLY A 189 41.73 -28.41 -40.08
C GLY A 189 42.80 -29.37 -39.58
N ASN A 190 42.42 -30.38 -38.76
CA ASN A 190 43.34 -31.40 -38.26
C ASN A 190 44.61 -30.81 -37.58
N GLY A 191 44.49 -29.61 -36.99
CA GLY A 191 45.58 -28.86 -36.37
C GLY A 191 46.38 -27.92 -37.29
N HIS A 192 46.11 -27.92 -38.59
CA HIS A 192 46.75 -27.03 -39.57
C HIS A 192 46.19 -25.60 -39.56
N SER A 193 46.89 -24.71 -40.25
CA SER A 193 46.56 -23.29 -40.37
C SER A 193 46.12 -22.88 -41.77
N ILE A 194 45.30 -21.83 -41.83
CA ILE A 194 44.96 -21.06 -43.02
C ILE A 194 45.48 -19.64 -42.78
N THR A 195 46.39 -19.14 -43.62
CA THR A 195 47.07 -17.84 -43.42
C THR A 195 46.92 -16.93 -44.63
N GLY A 196 46.54 -15.67 -44.39
CA GLY A 196 46.37 -14.63 -45.41
C GLY A 196 47.37 -13.49 -45.30
N THR A 197 47.19 -12.45 -46.12
CA THR A 197 48.02 -11.24 -46.20
C THR A 197 47.35 -9.98 -45.63
N GLY A 198 46.20 -10.13 -44.96
CA GLY A 198 45.38 -9.03 -44.42
C GLY A 198 44.08 -8.77 -45.20
N THR A 199 43.84 -9.49 -46.30
CA THR A 199 42.65 -9.32 -47.16
C THR A 199 41.86 -10.59 -47.42
N GLY A 200 40.63 -10.43 -47.93
CA GLY A 200 39.73 -11.54 -48.25
C GLY A 200 39.23 -12.31 -47.04
N SER A 201 38.74 -13.52 -47.30
CA SER A 201 38.18 -14.41 -46.28
C SER A 201 39.07 -15.63 -46.08
N GLY A 202 39.36 -16.02 -44.83
CA GLY A 202 40.07 -17.27 -44.54
C GLY A 202 39.23 -18.47 -44.96
N ILE A 203 37.98 -18.52 -44.48
CA ILE A 203 36.94 -19.40 -45.00
C ILE A 203 35.72 -18.57 -45.41
N TYR A 204 35.16 -18.84 -46.59
CA TYR A 204 33.98 -18.17 -47.13
C TYR A 204 32.86 -19.15 -47.49
N ALA A 205 31.62 -18.80 -47.12
CA ALA A 205 30.42 -19.46 -47.61
C ALA A 205 29.27 -18.45 -47.82
N SER A 206 28.52 -18.64 -48.91
CA SER A 206 27.39 -17.77 -49.29
C SER A 206 26.25 -18.60 -49.86
N TYR A 207 25.03 -18.38 -49.37
CA TYR A 207 23.86 -19.22 -49.63
C TYR A 207 24.16 -20.72 -49.38
N LYS A 208 24.76 -21.07 -48.22
CA LYS A 208 25.11 -22.46 -47.86
C LYS A 208 24.56 -22.88 -46.50
N LYS A 209 24.31 -24.18 -46.35
CA LYS A 209 23.83 -24.75 -45.08
C LYS A 209 24.53 -26.04 -44.65
N GLY A 210 24.54 -26.29 -43.35
CA GLY A 210 25.08 -27.52 -42.76
C GLY A 210 26.60 -27.65 -42.82
N ILE A 211 27.33 -26.57 -43.10
CA ILE A 211 28.80 -26.57 -43.12
C ILE A 211 29.31 -26.76 -41.69
N LYS A 212 30.34 -27.59 -41.50
CA LYS A 212 31.07 -27.73 -40.25
C LYS A 212 32.53 -27.32 -40.46
N ILE A 213 33.07 -26.42 -39.65
CA ILE A 213 34.48 -25.99 -39.67
C ILE A 213 35.06 -26.30 -38.30
N LYS A 214 36.15 -27.07 -38.23
CA LYS A 214 36.77 -27.40 -36.94
C LYS A 214 38.27 -27.58 -36.96
N ASN A 215 38.91 -27.53 -35.78
CA ASN A 215 40.31 -27.87 -35.55
C ASN A 215 41.32 -27.10 -36.44
N VAL A 216 41.06 -25.82 -36.73
CA VAL A 216 41.86 -25.01 -37.67
C VAL A 216 42.33 -23.71 -37.01
N THR A 217 43.52 -23.24 -37.37
CA THR A 217 43.99 -21.89 -37.02
C THR A 217 43.85 -20.96 -38.23
N ILE A 218 43.21 -19.81 -38.12
CA ILE A 218 42.98 -18.88 -39.23
C ILE A 218 43.56 -17.51 -38.88
N ASN A 219 44.53 -17.06 -39.67
CA ASN A 219 45.34 -15.88 -39.35
C ASN A 219 45.47 -14.88 -40.51
N SER A 220 45.39 -13.58 -40.20
CA SER A 220 45.67 -12.48 -41.13
C SER A 220 44.78 -12.44 -42.39
N PHE A 221 43.47 -12.47 -42.20
CA PHE A 221 42.47 -12.17 -43.24
C PHE A 221 41.64 -10.93 -42.87
N TYR A 222 40.93 -10.36 -43.84
CA TYR A 222 39.96 -9.30 -43.54
C TYR A 222 38.78 -9.87 -42.75
N TYR A 223 38.27 -11.03 -43.19
CA TYR A 223 37.33 -11.85 -42.43
C TYR A 223 37.98 -13.22 -42.19
N GLY A 224 38.16 -13.65 -40.94
CA GLY A 224 38.69 -14.99 -40.67
C GLY A 224 37.74 -16.08 -41.17
N ILE A 225 36.48 -16.04 -40.74
CA ILE A 225 35.37 -16.82 -41.30
C ILE A 225 34.25 -15.85 -41.70
N TYR A 226 33.73 -15.98 -42.92
CA TYR A 226 32.65 -15.13 -43.44
C TYR A 226 31.49 -15.99 -43.97
N PHE A 227 30.33 -15.89 -43.30
CA PHE A 227 29.07 -16.48 -43.77
C PHE A 227 28.11 -15.37 -44.18
N SER A 228 27.82 -15.30 -45.48
CA SER A 228 26.96 -14.28 -46.08
C SER A 228 25.65 -14.85 -46.62
N SER A 229 24.69 -13.96 -46.87
CA SER A 229 23.55 -14.17 -47.78
C SER A 229 22.75 -15.44 -47.48
N SER A 230 21.96 -15.41 -46.39
CA SER A 230 21.09 -16.50 -45.93
C SER A 230 21.79 -17.83 -45.62
N SER A 231 23.11 -17.82 -45.42
CA SER A 231 23.84 -19.00 -44.93
C SER A 231 23.36 -19.39 -43.52
N SER A 232 23.05 -20.66 -43.31
CA SER A 232 22.32 -21.13 -42.12
C SER A 232 22.66 -22.56 -41.67
N TYR A 233 22.47 -22.87 -40.39
CA TYR A 233 22.77 -24.20 -39.82
C TYR A 233 24.24 -24.62 -39.99
N ASN A 234 25.16 -23.65 -40.05
CA ASN A 234 26.60 -23.90 -40.13
C ASN A 234 27.22 -23.85 -38.73
N GLU A 235 28.26 -24.65 -38.49
CA GLU A 235 28.91 -24.85 -37.20
C GLU A 235 30.41 -24.56 -37.31
N VAL A 236 30.94 -23.77 -36.38
CA VAL A 236 32.37 -23.48 -36.20
C VAL A 236 32.75 -23.96 -34.81
N SER A 237 33.69 -24.91 -34.68
CA SER A 237 34.08 -25.48 -33.38
C SER A 237 35.59 -25.71 -33.23
N PHE A 238 36.17 -25.42 -32.07
CA PHE A 238 37.62 -25.61 -31.82
C PHE A 238 38.53 -24.87 -32.83
N VAL A 239 38.20 -23.62 -33.16
CA VAL A 239 38.93 -22.79 -34.12
C VAL A 239 39.76 -21.71 -33.40
N ASN A 240 40.96 -21.42 -33.90
CA ASN A 240 41.82 -20.34 -33.42
C ASN A 240 41.90 -19.20 -34.45
N LEU A 241 41.22 -18.08 -34.23
CA LEU A 241 41.19 -16.92 -35.12
C LEU A 241 42.11 -15.82 -34.60
N LYS A 242 43.08 -15.36 -35.41
CA LYS A 242 44.11 -14.40 -34.99
C LYS A 242 44.41 -13.30 -36.01
N ASN A 243 44.66 -12.08 -35.56
CA ASN A 243 45.15 -10.96 -36.41
C ASN A 243 44.28 -10.68 -37.65
N ASN A 244 42.97 -10.89 -37.56
CA ASN A 244 42.03 -10.65 -38.66
C ASN A 244 41.41 -9.24 -38.52
N ARG A 245 40.76 -8.64 -39.54
CA ARG A 245 39.96 -7.42 -39.26
C ARG A 245 38.71 -7.79 -38.46
N ASN A 246 37.98 -8.80 -38.90
CA ASN A 246 36.97 -9.47 -38.07
C ASN A 246 37.29 -10.96 -37.97
N GLY A 247 37.17 -11.56 -36.78
CA GLY A 247 37.38 -12.98 -36.57
C GLY A 247 36.31 -13.81 -37.29
N VAL A 248 35.07 -13.70 -36.84
CA VAL A 248 33.89 -14.26 -37.53
C VAL A 248 32.97 -13.12 -37.96
N TYR A 249 32.47 -13.17 -39.20
CA TYR A 249 31.46 -12.23 -39.70
C TYR A 249 30.25 -12.96 -40.26
N PHE A 250 29.07 -12.66 -39.70
CA PHE A 250 27.77 -13.11 -40.16
C PHE A 250 27.01 -11.91 -40.75
N GLN A 251 26.74 -11.95 -42.06
CA GLN A 251 26.01 -10.89 -42.78
C GLN A 251 24.76 -11.47 -43.47
N TYR A 252 23.57 -10.97 -43.11
CA TYR A 252 22.28 -11.49 -43.59
C TYR A 252 22.14 -13.02 -43.39
N SER A 253 22.75 -13.58 -42.34
CA SER A 253 22.86 -15.03 -42.10
C SER A 253 22.32 -15.41 -40.71
N GLY A 254 21.87 -16.66 -40.55
CA GLY A 254 21.17 -17.03 -39.33
C GLY A 254 21.04 -18.51 -39.04
N ASN A 255 20.80 -18.88 -37.78
CA ASN A 255 20.86 -20.27 -37.30
C ASN A 255 22.26 -20.89 -37.38
N ASN A 256 23.34 -20.11 -37.32
CA ASN A 256 24.72 -20.62 -37.29
C ASN A 256 25.25 -20.71 -35.86
N ILE A 257 26.22 -21.59 -35.61
CA ILE A 257 26.80 -21.87 -34.30
C ILE A 257 28.31 -21.60 -34.33
N VAL A 258 28.84 -20.89 -33.33
CA VAL A 258 30.28 -20.76 -33.06
C VAL A 258 30.52 -21.22 -31.62
N THR A 259 31.19 -22.36 -31.44
CA THR A 259 31.46 -22.97 -30.13
C THR A 259 32.95 -23.21 -29.88
N ASP A 260 33.36 -23.21 -28.61
CA ASP A 260 34.67 -23.69 -28.14
C ASP A 260 35.89 -23.08 -28.89
N SER A 261 35.77 -21.84 -29.36
CA SER A 261 36.75 -21.22 -30.25
C SER A 261 37.44 -20.00 -29.61
N ALA A 262 38.69 -19.77 -29.97
CA ALA A 262 39.50 -18.66 -29.47
C ALA A 262 39.70 -17.60 -30.56
N ILE A 263 39.25 -16.37 -30.29
CA ILE A 263 39.24 -15.26 -31.25
C ILE A 263 40.01 -14.10 -30.63
N ILE A 264 41.22 -13.87 -31.16
CA ILE A 264 42.24 -13.07 -30.48
C ILE A 264 42.80 -12.01 -31.43
N GLN A 265 42.98 -10.77 -30.94
CA GLN A 265 43.67 -9.70 -31.69
C GLN A 265 43.05 -9.40 -33.07
N SER A 266 41.71 -9.33 -33.17
CA SER A 266 41.06 -8.79 -34.37
C SER A 266 41.10 -7.25 -34.34
N ILE A 267 41.09 -6.57 -35.49
CA ILE A 267 41.22 -5.09 -35.52
C ILE A 267 39.88 -4.39 -35.22
N ASP A 268 38.77 -4.91 -35.75
CA ASP A 268 37.41 -4.40 -35.54
C ASP A 268 36.71 -5.28 -34.50
N SER A 269 35.99 -6.33 -34.90
CA SER A 269 35.25 -7.17 -33.97
C SER A 269 35.79 -8.61 -33.92
N GLY A 270 35.82 -9.22 -32.75
CA GLY A 270 36.05 -10.66 -32.62
C GLY A 270 34.97 -11.44 -33.39
N ILE A 271 33.70 -11.20 -33.04
CA ILE A 271 32.54 -11.67 -33.81
C ILE A 271 31.66 -10.48 -34.19
N LYS A 272 31.26 -10.41 -35.46
CA LYS A 272 30.41 -9.36 -36.02
C LYS A 272 29.11 -9.95 -36.59
N LEU A 273 27.98 -9.40 -36.15
CA LEU A 273 26.63 -9.77 -36.56
C LEU A 273 25.95 -8.56 -37.23
N ASN A 274 25.62 -8.68 -38.52
CA ASN A 274 25.03 -7.59 -39.31
C ASN A 274 23.81 -8.11 -40.08
N TYR A 275 22.61 -7.62 -39.75
CA TYR A 275 21.33 -8.21 -40.17
C TYR A 275 21.26 -9.74 -39.93
N ALA A 276 21.91 -10.23 -38.89
CA ALA A 276 22.09 -11.66 -38.60
C ALA A 276 21.18 -12.11 -37.46
N MET A 277 20.51 -13.26 -37.59
CA MET A 277 19.44 -13.69 -36.68
C MET A 277 19.60 -15.15 -36.21
N ARG A 278 19.18 -15.45 -34.98
CA ARG A 278 19.14 -16.82 -34.41
C ARG A 278 20.48 -17.57 -34.42
N ASN A 279 21.61 -16.87 -34.39
CA ASN A 279 22.93 -17.50 -34.29
C ASN A 279 23.27 -17.79 -32.82
N ILE A 280 24.05 -18.83 -32.53
CA ILE A 280 24.48 -19.22 -31.19
C ILE A 280 26.00 -19.07 -31.09
N LEU A 281 26.47 -18.28 -30.14
CA LEU A 281 27.88 -18.06 -29.84
C LEU A 281 28.14 -18.60 -28.42
N SER A 282 28.77 -19.77 -28.32
CA SER A 282 28.89 -20.52 -27.06
C SER A 282 30.33 -20.86 -26.66
N ASN A 283 30.67 -20.81 -25.36
CA ASN A 283 31.97 -21.27 -24.84
C ASN A 283 33.23 -20.67 -25.52
N ASN A 284 33.14 -19.48 -26.14
CA ASN A 284 34.27 -18.89 -26.87
C ASN A 284 35.14 -18.02 -25.95
N THR A 285 36.43 -17.90 -26.28
CA THR A 285 37.34 -16.92 -25.67
C THR A 285 37.62 -15.80 -26.66
N ILE A 286 37.18 -14.58 -26.37
CA ILE A 286 37.24 -13.43 -27.29
C ILE A 286 38.02 -12.29 -26.63
N SER A 287 39.30 -12.14 -26.99
CA SER A 287 40.20 -11.31 -26.18
C SER A 287 41.37 -10.67 -26.93
N GLY A 288 42.17 -9.89 -26.21
CA GLY A 288 43.46 -9.39 -26.71
C GLY A 288 43.34 -8.17 -27.63
N GLY A 289 42.53 -7.18 -27.28
CA GLY A 289 42.54 -5.87 -27.92
C GLY A 289 41.72 -5.75 -29.20
N ASN A 290 40.68 -6.58 -29.40
CA ASN A 290 39.66 -6.29 -30.41
C ASN A 290 38.99 -4.94 -30.11
N LYS A 291 38.52 -4.17 -31.11
CA LYS A 291 37.74 -2.96 -30.82
C LYS A 291 36.45 -3.33 -30.07
N TYR A 292 35.73 -4.32 -30.59
CA TYR A 292 34.63 -4.99 -29.88
C TYR A 292 34.95 -6.48 -29.72
N GLY A 293 34.64 -7.07 -28.58
CA GLY A 293 34.64 -8.52 -28.45
C GLY A 293 33.58 -9.11 -29.40
N VAL A 294 32.33 -8.73 -29.18
CA VAL A 294 31.19 -9.05 -30.04
C VAL A 294 30.43 -7.79 -30.39
N SER A 295 30.11 -7.58 -31.68
CA SER A 295 29.28 -6.47 -32.13
C SER A 295 28.07 -6.94 -32.95
N GLN A 296 26.90 -6.40 -32.62
CA GLN A 296 25.66 -6.56 -33.38
C GLN A 296 25.17 -5.18 -33.86
N ALA A 297 24.97 -5.05 -35.17
CA ALA A 297 24.56 -3.79 -35.81
C ALA A 297 23.47 -4.00 -36.85
N TRP A 298 22.72 -2.92 -37.12
CA TRP A 298 21.67 -2.82 -38.14
C TRP A 298 20.71 -4.02 -38.19
N GLN A 299 19.79 -4.09 -37.22
CA GLN A 299 18.83 -5.19 -37.12
C GLN A 299 17.36 -4.76 -37.32
N ASN A 300 17.11 -3.45 -37.42
CA ASN A 300 15.77 -2.87 -37.39
C ASN A 300 15.05 -2.90 -38.76
N TYR A 301 14.98 -4.07 -39.40
CA TYR A 301 14.17 -4.27 -40.62
C TYR A 301 12.74 -4.68 -40.24
N ASN A 302 11.80 -3.72 -40.31
CA ASN A 302 10.35 -3.91 -40.12
C ASN A 302 9.94 -4.64 -38.81
N GLY A 303 10.72 -4.48 -37.74
CA GLY A 303 10.42 -5.06 -36.43
C GLY A 303 10.61 -6.57 -36.32
N SER A 304 11.39 -7.21 -37.19
CA SER A 304 11.75 -8.63 -37.05
C SER A 304 12.52 -8.91 -35.75
N THR A 305 12.36 -10.12 -35.19
CA THR A 305 13.16 -10.64 -34.08
C THR A 305 14.57 -11.00 -34.57
N THR A 306 15.61 -10.62 -33.81
CA THR A 306 17.00 -11.04 -34.03
C THR A 306 17.23 -12.42 -33.43
N GLY A 307 17.02 -12.58 -32.13
CA GLY A 307 17.03 -13.87 -31.45
C GLY A 307 18.38 -14.59 -31.39
N ASN A 308 19.51 -13.87 -31.46
CA ASN A 308 20.85 -14.47 -31.30
C ASN A 308 21.10 -14.86 -29.84
N THR A 309 21.88 -15.91 -29.61
CA THR A 309 22.26 -16.41 -28.29
C THR A 309 23.77 -16.25 -28.09
N TYR A 310 24.16 -15.73 -26.93
CA TYR A 310 25.52 -15.57 -26.47
C TYR A 310 25.61 -16.30 -25.13
N GLU A 311 26.25 -17.47 -25.06
CA GLU A 311 26.28 -18.31 -23.86
C GLU A 311 27.71 -18.68 -23.42
N ASN A 312 28.02 -18.56 -22.11
CA ASN A 312 29.27 -19.06 -21.53
C ASN A 312 30.58 -18.53 -22.17
N ASN A 313 30.59 -17.34 -22.79
CA ASN A 313 31.80 -16.79 -23.42
C ASN A 313 32.69 -16.02 -22.40
N ASP A 314 34.02 -16.12 -22.52
CA ASP A 314 34.99 -15.25 -21.82
C ASP A 314 35.45 -14.14 -22.78
N ILE A 315 35.04 -12.90 -22.51
CA ILE A 315 35.21 -11.74 -23.39
C ILE A 315 36.02 -10.67 -22.65
N SER A 316 37.32 -10.59 -22.92
CA SER A 316 38.24 -9.86 -22.03
C SER A 316 39.29 -8.99 -22.74
N GLY A 317 39.51 -7.78 -22.20
CA GLY A 317 40.57 -6.87 -22.65
C GLY A 317 40.38 -6.30 -24.07
N ASN A 318 39.16 -5.92 -24.43
CA ASN A 318 38.82 -5.25 -25.70
C ASN A 318 38.92 -3.71 -25.59
N GLY A 319 39.15 -3.04 -26.72
CA GLY A 319 39.50 -1.61 -26.82
C GLY A 319 38.34 -0.62 -26.73
N GLU A 320 37.11 -1.07 -26.94
CA GLU A 320 35.89 -0.35 -26.56
C GLU A 320 35.00 -1.29 -25.73
N ALA A 321 34.03 -1.96 -26.35
CA ALA A 321 33.07 -2.79 -25.61
C ALA A 321 33.39 -4.29 -25.65
N GLY A 322 33.11 -5.01 -24.56
CA GLY A 322 33.10 -6.47 -24.56
C GLY A 322 31.98 -7.00 -25.49
N ILE A 323 30.73 -6.64 -25.19
CA ILE A 323 29.57 -6.87 -26.06
C ILE A 323 28.91 -5.53 -26.38
N TYR A 324 28.67 -5.27 -27.67
CA TYR A 324 27.91 -4.11 -28.16
C TYR A 324 26.72 -4.58 -29.02
N ILE A 325 25.50 -4.22 -28.60
CA ILE A 325 24.25 -4.53 -29.33
C ILE A 325 23.55 -3.21 -29.69
N TYR A 326 23.27 -3.01 -30.98
CA TYR A 326 22.47 -1.91 -31.50
C TYR A 326 21.23 -2.41 -32.24
N GLY A 327 20.04 -2.03 -31.76
CA GLY A 327 18.75 -2.39 -32.34
C GLY A 327 18.36 -3.86 -32.19
N GLY A 328 18.84 -4.54 -31.14
CA GLY A 328 18.52 -5.94 -30.87
C GLY A 328 17.02 -6.17 -30.62
N ARG A 329 16.56 -7.39 -30.90
CA ARG A 329 15.20 -7.80 -30.56
C ARG A 329 15.11 -9.29 -30.20
N GLY A 330 15.15 -9.59 -28.91
CA GLY A 330 14.90 -10.93 -28.37
C GLY A 330 16.13 -11.83 -28.30
N ASP A 331 17.32 -11.26 -28.28
CA ASP A 331 18.58 -11.96 -28.06
C ASP A 331 18.68 -12.50 -26.62
N ILE A 332 19.53 -13.51 -26.42
CA ILE A 332 19.73 -14.21 -25.15
C ILE A 332 21.20 -14.15 -24.79
N LEU A 333 21.53 -13.54 -23.65
CA LEU A 333 22.87 -13.42 -23.10
C LEU A 333 22.91 -14.19 -21.79
N ASP A 334 23.53 -15.37 -21.79
CA ASP A 334 23.54 -16.31 -20.67
C ASP A 334 24.96 -16.62 -20.18
N ASN A 335 25.24 -16.48 -18.88
CA ASN A 335 26.48 -16.93 -18.25
C ASN A 335 27.80 -16.41 -18.89
N ASN A 336 27.80 -15.25 -19.56
CA ASN A 336 29.02 -14.68 -20.15
C ASN A 336 29.86 -13.93 -19.11
N LYS A 337 31.19 -14.04 -19.22
CA LYS A 337 32.16 -13.34 -18.38
C LYS A 337 32.84 -12.24 -19.21
N ILE A 338 32.79 -10.99 -18.74
CA ILE A 338 33.11 -9.81 -19.55
C ILE A 338 34.01 -8.83 -18.77
N ASP A 339 35.34 -8.95 -18.96
CA ASP A 339 36.32 -8.36 -18.05
C ASP A 339 37.32 -7.38 -18.69
N GLY A 340 37.57 -6.26 -18.01
CA GLY A 340 38.71 -5.37 -18.29
C GLY A 340 38.70 -4.69 -19.66
N ASN A 341 37.51 -4.44 -20.23
CA ASN A 341 37.35 -3.73 -21.50
C ASN A 341 37.46 -2.21 -21.31
N LEU A 342 38.04 -1.49 -22.29
CA LEU A 342 38.47 -0.08 -22.16
C LEU A 342 37.35 0.96 -22.34
N SER A 343 36.12 0.54 -22.66
CA SER A 343 34.88 1.35 -22.56
C SER A 343 33.83 0.58 -21.76
N ASP A 344 32.98 -0.20 -22.40
CA ASP A 344 31.83 -0.81 -21.74
C ASP A 344 32.04 -2.33 -21.59
N GLY A 345 31.60 -2.94 -20.49
CA GLY A 345 31.54 -4.41 -20.43
C GLY A 345 30.50 -4.89 -21.44
N MET A 346 29.23 -4.63 -21.13
CA MET A 346 28.10 -4.87 -22.01
C MET A 346 27.33 -3.57 -22.26
N ARG A 347 27.18 -3.19 -23.53
CA ARG A 347 26.41 -2.01 -23.96
C ARG A 347 25.29 -2.40 -24.92
N ILE A 348 24.05 -2.09 -24.54
CA ILE A 348 22.84 -2.35 -25.31
C ILE A 348 22.16 -1.01 -25.63
N VAL A 349 21.93 -0.75 -26.92
CA VAL A 349 21.30 0.47 -27.44
C VAL A 349 20.10 0.08 -28.29
N GLU A 350 18.91 0.58 -27.96
CA GLU A 350 17.64 0.23 -28.62
C GLU A 350 17.35 -1.29 -28.64
N GLY A 351 17.76 -2.00 -27.58
CA GLY A 351 17.46 -3.43 -27.39
C GLY A 351 16.07 -3.64 -26.75
N TYR A 352 15.32 -4.61 -27.29
CA TYR A 352 13.94 -4.90 -26.88
C TYR A 352 13.71 -6.39 -26.71
N TYR A 353 13.02 -6.79 -25.63
CA TYR A 353 12.80 -8.21 -25.29
C TYR A 353 14.08 -9.05 -25.11
N GLU A 354 15.25 -8.43 -24.95
CA GLU A 354 16.50 -9.14 -24.66
C GLU A 354 16.38 -9.91 -23.35
N LYS A 355 17.10 -11.02 -23.23
CA LYS A 355 17.19 -11.83 -22.02
C LYS A 355 18.61 -11.90 -21.51
N LEU A 356 18.85 -11.43 -20.29
CA LEU A 356 20.17 -11.41 -19.67
C LEU A 356 20.09 -12.19 -18.35
N HIS A 357 20.91 -13.23 -18.21
CA HIS A 357 21.02 -14.02 -16.98
C HIS A 357 22.45 -14.58 -16.82
N GLY A 358 22.93 -14.72 -15.58
CA GLY A 358 24.23 -15.29 -15.22
C GLY A 358 25.47 -14.49 -15.65
N ASN A 359 25.33 -13.36 -16.34
CA ASN A 359 26.49 -12.64 -16.91
C ASN A 359 27.29 -11.91 -15.82
N ALA A 360 28.61 -12.06 -15.80
CA ALA A 360 29.51 -11.38 -14.87
C ALA A 360 30.37 -10.35 -15.61
N MET A 361 30.42 -9.10 -15.11
CA MET A 361 31.16 -7.99 -15.71
C MET A 361 32.06 -7.32 -14.67
N SER A 362 33.38 -7.29 -14.88
CA SER A 362 34.33 -6.69 -13.93
C SER A 362 35.41 -5.81 -14.57
N GLY A 363 35.84 -4.76 -13.87
CA GLY A 363 36.97 -3.92 -14.27
C GLY A 363 36.81 -3.10 -15.57
N ASN A 364 35.60 -3.02 -16.15
CA ASN A 364 35.32 -2.24 -17.36
C ASN A 364 35.12 -0.74 -17.02
N LYS A 365 35.42 0.18 -17.95
CA LYS A 365 35.43 1.65 -17.69
C LYS A 365 35.08 2.49 -18.92
N PRO A 366 33.97 3.26 -18.95
CA PRO A 366 33.30 3.81 -17.79
C PRO A 366 32.18 2.95 -17.18
N TYR A 367 31.73 1.86 -17.81
CA TYR A 367 30.59 1.09 -17.29
C TYR A 367 30.77 -0.43 -17.45
N ASN A 368 30.46 -1.20 -16.40
CA ASN A 368 30.34 -2.66 -16.53
C ASN A 368 29.09 -3.04 -17.34
N PHE A 369 27.96 -2.38 -17.10
CA PHE A 369 26.71 -2.55 -17.85
C PHE A 369 26.07 -1.19 -18.17
N LEU A 370 25.69 -1.00 -19.43
CA LEU A 370 25.03 0.20 -19.93
C LEU A 370 23.88 -0.16 -20.90
N MET A 371 22.67 0.25 -20.56
CA MET A 371 21.49 0.08 -21.40
C MET A 371 20.82 1.43 -21.71
N GLN A 372 20.55 1.68 -22.99
CA GLN A 372 20.06 2.96 -23.52
C GLN A 372 19.00 2.76 -24.61
N GLY A 373 18.03 3.67 -24.75
CA GLY A 373 16.98 3.59 -25.77
C GLY A 373 15.68 4.27 -25.35
N GLY A 374 14.72 4.33 -26.29
CA GLY A 374 13.36 4.85 -26.05
C GLY A 374 12.48 3.94 -25.20
N GLY A 375 11.21 4.33 -25.00
CA GLY A 375 10.27 3.83 -23.99
C GLY A 375 9.76 2.39 -24.06
N ASN A 376 10.58 1.42 -24.49
CA ASN A 376 10.31 -0.03 -24.41
C ASN A 376 11.43 -0.78 -23.64
N ILE A 377 12.25 -0.09 -22.84
CA ILE A 377 13.36 -0.70 -22.07
C ILE A 377 12.84 -1.74 -21.05
N ASP A 378 11.63 -1.55 -20.53
CA ASP A 378 10.92 -2.48 -19.63
C ASP A 378 10.57 -3.83 -20.26
N THR A 379 10.56 -3.94 -21.60
CA THR A 379 10.30 -5.20 -22.30
C THR A 379 11.38 -6.27 -22.07
N ASN A 380 12.56 -5.88 -21.58
CA ASN A 380 13.74 -6.73 -21.45
C ASN A 380 13.73 -7.52 -20.13
N ASP A 381 14.22 -8.75 -20.18
CA ASP A 381 14.21 -9.77 -19.11
C ASP A 381 15.63 -9.84 -18.51
N ILE A 382 15.86 -9.05 -17.45
CA ILE A 382 17.18 -8.91 -16.80
C ILE A 382 17.00 -9.23 -15.33
N ASP A 383 17.58 -10.34 -14.87
CA ASP A 383 17.48 -10.77 -13.48
C ASP A 383 18.73 -10.44 -12.64
N THR A 384 18.66 -10.70 -11.34
CA THR A 384 19.74 -10.47 -10.37
C THR A 384 20.89 -11.48 -10.48
N SER A 385 20.82 -12.49 -11.35
CA SER A 385 21.95 -13.40 -11.58
C SER A 385 23.05 -12.75 -12.44
N ASN A 386 22.75 -11.63 -13.09
CA ASN A 386 23.75 -10.76 -13.72
C ASN A 386 24.50 -9.94 -12.65
N LYS A 387 25.83 -9.85 -12.78
CA LYS A 387 26.72 -9.24 -11.78
C LYS A 387 27.67 -8.19 -12.36
N VAL A 388 27.93 -7.15 -11.57
CA VAL A 388 28.93 -6.12 -11.78
C VAL A 388 29.82 -6.01 -10.53
N GLU A 389 31.14 -6.20 -10.70
CA GLU A 389 32.09 -6.35 -9.57
C GLU A 389 31.57 -7.31 -8.47
N GLU A 390 31.19 -8.53 -8.87
CA GLU A 390 30.57 -9.58 -8.05
C GLU A 390 29.18 -9.31 -7.45
N LYS A 391 28.64 -8.10 -7.59
CA LYS A 391 27.34 -7.66 -7.07
C LYS A 391 26.22 -7.65 -8.12
N SER A 392 25.02 -8.03 -7.73
CA SER A 392 23.83 -8.21 -8.59
C SER A 392 23.36 -6.91 -9.27
N ILE A 393 22.93 -7.00 -10.53
CA ILE A 393 22.19 -5.93 -11.22
C ILE A 393 20.73 -5.97 -10.77
N TYR A 394 20.24 -4.88 -10.19
CA TYR A 394 18.83 -4.74 -9.85
C TYR A 394 18.10 -4.00 -10.97
N PHE A 395 17.42 -4.74 -11.84
CA PHE A 395 16.63 -4.18 -12.95
C PHE A 395 15.13 -4.28 -12.63
N ILE A 396 14.58 -3.21 -12.06
CA ILE A 396 13.22 -3.13 -11.54
C ILE A 396 12.35 -2.38 -12.54
N LYS A 397 11.15 -2.91 -12.82
CA LYS A 397 10.30 -2.39 -13.89
C LYS A 397 8.81 -2.49 -13.55
N ASN A 398 8.04 -1.45 -13.89
CA ASN A 398 6.59 -1.40 -13.72
C ASN A 398 6.14 -1.74 -12.27
N ILE A 399 6.81 -1.16 -11.27
CA ILE A 399 6.56 -1.36 -9.82
C ILE A 399 6.13 -0.04 -9.17
N GLU A 400 5.16 -0.12 -8.26
CA GLU A 400 4.65 1.01 -7.48
C GLU A 400 4.71 0.68 -5.96
N GLY A 401 5.13 1.64 -5.13
CA GLY A 401 5.03 1.56 -3.65
C GLY A 401 5.98 0.58 -2.93
N VAL A 402 7.05 0.08 -3.56
CA VAL A 402 7.95 -0.93 -2.97
C VAL A 402 9.19 -0.31 -2.33
N THR A 403 9.59 -0.81 -1.15
CA THR A 403 10.84 -0.43 -0.47
C THR A 403 11.92 -1.51 -0.60
N TYR A 404 13.12 -1.09 -0.98
CA TYR A 404 14.36 -1.86 -1.04
C TYR A 404 15.34 -1.32 0.00
N ASP A 405 15.41 -1.96 1.16
CA ASP A 405 16.26 -1.58 2.29
C ASP A 405 17.42 -2.59 2.46
N GLY A 406 18.65 -2.10 2.57
CA GLY A 406 19.79 -2.93 2.99
C GLY A 406 20.23 -4.03 2.02
N LEU A 407 19.97 -3.90 0.70
CA LEU A 407 20.42 -4.85 -0.33
C LEU A 407 21.96 -4.94 -0.40
N ALA A 408 22.53 -5.88 0.36
CA ALA A 408 23.98 -6.02 0.54
C ALA A 408 24.73 -6.41 -0.75
N ASP A 409 24.05 -7.08 -1.68
CA ASP A 409 24.58 -7.53 -2.97
C ASP A 409 24.23 -6.61 -4.14
N ALA A 410 23.57 -5.45 -3.93
CA ALA A 410 23.26 -4.52 -5.02
C ALA A 410 24.52 -3.89 -5.63
N GLY A 411 24.75 -4.10 -6.92
CA GLY A 411 25.88 -3.53 -7.66
C GLY A 411 25.51 -2.21 -8.34
N ILE A 412 24.48 -2.25 -9.17
CA ILE A 412 23.86 -1.10 -9.85
C ILE A 412 22.34 -1.27 -9.88
N ILE A 413 21.62 -0.15 -10.02
CA ILE A 413 20.16 -0.10 -9.97
C ILE A 413 19.61 0.54 -11.25
N TYR A 414 18.61 -0.11 -11.84
CA TYR A 414 17.70 0.46 -12.84
C TYR A 414 16.28 0.40 -12.27
N CYS A 415 15.55 1.52 -12.30
CA CYS A 415 14.10 1.55 -12.11
C CYS A 415 13.46 2.12 -13.38
N VAL A 416 12.52 1.38 -13.97
CA VAL A 416 11.91 1.68 -15.26
C VAL A 416 10.39 1.70 -15.12
N ASN A 417 9.73 2.81 -15.48
CA ASN A 417 8.30 3.02 -15.24
C ASN A 417 7.91 2.76 -13.77
N CYS A 418 8.74 3.22 -12.83
CA CYS A 418 8.52 3.03 -11.40
C CYS A 418 7.73 4.19 -10.77
N ALA A 419 7.05 3.92 -9.66
CA ALA A 419 6.31 4.91 -8.91
C ALA A 419 6.51 4.70 -7.39
N ASP A 420 6.76 5.77 -6.64
CA ASP A 420 6.77 5.73 -5.17
C ASP A 420 7.67 4.61 -4.59
N VAL A 421 8.78 4.29 -5.28
CA VAL A 421 9.74 3.25 -4.91
C VAL A 421 10.80 3.84 -4.00
N THR A 422 11.13 3.17 -2.90
CA THR A 422 12.23 3.58 -2.00
C THR A 422 13.43 2.66 -2.17
N PHE A 423 14.63 3.22 -2.37
CA PHE A 423 15.91 2.53 -2.22
C PHE A 423 16.67 3.16 -1.05
N ARG A 424 16.98 2.39 0.00
CA ARG A 424 17.69 2.92 1.16
C ARG A 424 18.74 2.01 1.78
N ASN A 425 19.71 2.63 2.45
CA ASN A 425 20.81 1.97 3.18
C ASN A 425 21.67 1.02 2.33
N LEU A 426 21.94 1.42 1.08
CA LEU A 426 22.63 0.56 0.11
C LEU A 426 24.12 0.90 -0.01
N THR A 427 24.97 -0.13 -0.13
CA THR A 427 26.36 0.02 -0.56
C THR A 427 26.50 -0.63 -1.92
N LEU A 428 26.62 0.18 -2.98
CA LEU A 428 26.74 -0.27 -4.37
C LEU A 428 28.10 -0.90 -4.67
N SER A 429 28.35 -1.30 -5.92
CA SER A 429 29.65 -1.84 -6.34
C SER A 429 30.78 -0.82 -6.17
N GLU A 430 32.03 -1.29 -6.06
CA GLU A 430 33.17 -0.47 -6.47
C GLU A 430 33.14 -0.24 -8.00
N ASN A 431 34.03 0.61 -8.52
CA ASN A 431 34.24 0.86 -9.95
C ASN A 431 32.95 1.09 -10.78
N ASN A 432 32.49 2.35 -10.81
CA ASN A 432 31.39 2.84 -11.66
C ASN A 432 29.97 2.39 -11.24
N ALA A 433 29.67 2.50 -9.94
CA ALA A 433 28.31 2.37 -9.44
C ALA A 433 27.32 3.35 -10.11
N GLN A 434 26.12 2.88 -10.41
CA GLN A 434 25.09 3.61 -11.17
C GLN A 434 23.70 3.42 -10.55
N ILE A 435 22.89 4.48 -10.58
CA ILE A 435 21.45 4.45 -10.35
C ILE A 435 20.77 5.11 -11.56
N ARG A 436 19.95 4.36 -12.29
CA ARG A 436 19.22 4.84 -13.47
C ARG A 436 17.72 4.82 -13.22
N PHE A 437 17.07 5.98 -13.30
CA PHE A 437 15.61 6.10 -13.22
C PHE A 437 15.07 6.52 -14.59
N LEU A 438 14.25 5.68 -15.20
CA LEU A 438 13.66 5.89 -16.51
C LEU A 438 12.14 5.95 -16.33
N ASN A 439 11.52 7.10 -16.62
CA ASN A 439 10.08 7.33 -16.41
C ASN A 439 9.64 6.98 -14.97
N THR A 440 10.42 7.39 -13.96
CA THR A 440 10.17 7.07 -12.54
C THR A 440 9.68 8.29 -11.78
N LYS A 441 8.57 8.16 -11.05
CA LYS A 441 7.95 9.25 -10.27
C LYS A 441 7.95 8.99 -8.76
N GLY A 442 7.92 10.06 -7.96
CA GLY A 442 7.63 10.04 -6.51
C GLY A 442 8.59 9.22 -5.64
N SER A 443 9.70 8.74 -6.20
CA SER A 443 10.55 7.71 -5.59
C SER A 443 11.66 8.31 -4.72
N LEU A 444 12.14 7.55 -3.73
CA LEU A 444 13.14 7.98 -2.74
C LEU A 444 14.47 7.23 -2.92
N LEU A 445 15.58 7.97 -2.97
CA LEU A 445 16.95 7.46 -2.84
C LEU A 445 17.55 7.96 -1.53
N GLU A 446 17.77 7.08 -0.54
CA GLU A 446 18.29 7.45 0.78
C GLU A 446 19.54 6.67 1.22
N ASN A 447 20.58 7.36 1.70
CA ASN A 447 21.72 6.72 2.36
C ASN A 447 22.45 5.68 1.48
N ILE A 448 22.56 5.95 0.18
CA ILE A 448 23.25 5.08 -0.80
C ILE A 448 24.71 5.54 -0.97
N THR A 449 25.64 4.60 -0.92
CA THR A 449 27.09 4.85 -0.99
C THR A 449 27.81 3.84 -1.89
N SER A 450 29.04 4.13 -2.31
CA SER A 450 29.96 3.14 -2.87
C SER A 450 31.34 3.26 -2.22
N PRO A 451 32.18 2.20 -2.22
CA PRO A 451 33.53 2.25 -1.64
C PRO A 451 34.41 3.38 -2.21
N ASP A 452 34.29 3.62 -3.52
CA ASP A 452 35.02 4.65 -4.26
C ASP A 452 34.38 6.05 -4.17
N LYS A 453 33.20 6.18 -3.54
CA LYS A 453 32.36 7.38 -3.55
C LYS A 453 32.02 7.89 -4.97
N ASN A 454 31.85 6.97 -5.92
CA ASN A 454 31.79 7.24 -7.36
C ASN A 454 30.39 7.06 -8.01
N ILE A 455 29.30 7.09 -7.24
CA ILE A 455 27.96 6.83 -7.79
C ILE A 455 27.56 7.90 -8.82
N THR A 456 27.13 7.43 -9.99
CA THR A 456 26.47 8.25 -11.02
C THR A 456 24.96 8.05 -10.98
N ILE A 457 24.21 9.14 -10.85
CA ILE A 457 22.76 9.17 -11.08
C ILE A 457 22.48 9.57 -12.54
N ASP A 458 21.57 8.86 -13.23
CA ASP A 458 21.08 9.20 -14.57
C ASP A 458 19.55 9.04 -14.64
N PHE A 459 18.84 10.17 -14.76
CA PHE A 459 17.38 10.28 -14.66
C PHE A 459 16.81 10.79 -15.99
N SER A 460 15.96 9.99 -16.65
CA SER A 460 15.32 10.36 -17.92
C SER A 460 13.79 10.28 -17.82
N GLY A 461 13.11 11.42 -17.95
CA GLY A 461 11.65 11.54 -17.81
C GLY A 461 11.15 11.23 -16.39
N SER A 462 11.98 11.42 -15.37
CA SER A 462 11.74 10.97 -14.00
C SER A 462 11.48 12.16 -13.08
N ASP A 463 10.27 12.25 -12.52
CA ASP A 463 9.72 13.48 -11.94
C ASP A 463 9.35 13.34 -10.45
N ASN A 464 9.48 14.42 -9.67
CA ASN A 464 9.08 14.50 -8.25
C ASN A 464 9.79 13.49 -7.32
N ASN A 465 11.00 13.05 -7.64
CA ASN A 465 11.77 12.11 -6.81
C ASN A 465 12.59 12.85 -5.73
N ILE A 466 12.83 12.18 -4.60
CA ILE A 466 13.63 12.69 -3.47
C ILE A 466 14.97 11.95 -3.41
N ILE A 467 16.07 12.69 -3.34
CA ILE A 467 17.44 12.16 -3.26
C ILE A 467 18.08 12.74 -2.01
N ARG A 468 18.35 11.93 -0.98
CA ARG A 468 18.91 12.40 0.29
C ARG A 468 19.95 11.49 0.95
N LYS A 469 20.88 12.07 1.71
CA LYS A 469 21.91 11.33 2.49
C LYS A 469 22.86 10.44 1.64
N ASN A 470 22.85 10.55 0.31
CA ASN A 470 23.65 9.71 -0.59
C ASN A 470 25.07 10.26 -0.77
N THR A 471 26.03 9.39 -1.13
CA THR A 471 27.38 9.81 -1.53
C THR A 471 27.58 9.59 -3.02
N LEU A 472 27.58 10.69 -3.78
CA LEU A 472 27.46 10.73 -5.24
C LEU A 472 28.68 11.39 -5.85
N GLU A 473 29.14 10.93 -7.01
CA GLU A 473 30.09 11.72 -7.81
C GLU A 473 29.35 12.79 -8.62
N ARG A 474 28.24 12.40 -9.25
CA ARG A 474 27.56 13.19 -10.29
C ARG A 474 26.11 12.78 -10.50
N ALA A 475 25.30 13.69 -11.04
CA ALA A 475 23.92 13.43 -11.46
C ALA A 475 23.59 14.07 -12.81
N TYR A 476 22.91 13.30 -13.67
CA TYR A 476 22.42 13.72 -14.98
C TYR A 476 20.90 13.60 -15.00
N LEU A 477 20.20 14.69 -15.33
CA LEU A 477 18.76 14.75 -15.48
C LEU A 477 18.40 15.18 -16.91
N SER A 478 17.48 14.46 -17.54
CA SER A 478 16.96 14.74 -18.88
C SER A 478 15.43 14.70 -18.86
N SER A 479 14.78 15.84 -19.14
CA SER A 479 13.32 15.98 -19.10
C SER A 479 12.68 15.54 -17.77
N SER A 480 13.45 15.61 -16.68
CA SER A 480 13.13 15.12 -15.33
C SER A 480 12.86 16.32 -14.41
N ASN A 481 11.64 16.52 -13.91
CA ASN A 481 11.19 17.74 -13.23
C ASN A 481 10.98 17.56 -11.72
N ASN A 482 10.96 18.66 -10.97
CA ASN A 482 10.56 18.72 -9.56
C ASN A 482 11.33 17.79 -8.60
N ASN A 483 12.51 17.31 -8.98
CA ASN A 483 13.31 16.42 -8.12
C ASN A 483 14.02 17.24 -7.02
N LEU A 484 14.02 16.71 -5.80
CA LEU A 484 14.56 17.35 -4.61
C LEU A 484 15.83 16.65 -4.13
N PHE A 485 16.96 17.37 -4.12
CA PHE A 485 18.25 16.89 -3.64
C PHE A 485 18.62 17.61 -2.33
N TYR A 486 18.74 16.91 -1.20
CA TYR A 486 19.23 17.52 0.04
C TYR A 486 20.03 16.54 0.88
N ASN A 487 20.96 17.04 1.72
CA ASN A 487 21.82 16.23 2.58
C ASN A 487 22.68 15.19 1.85
N ASN A 488 22.95 15.34 0.55
CA ASN A 488 23.86 14.45 -0.18
C ASN A 488 25.31 14.95 -0.13
N ASN A 489 26.27 14.04 -0.30
CA ASN A 489 27.69 14.33 -0.50
C ASN A 489 28.04 14.23 -1.99
N PHE A 490 28.10 15.38 -2.69
CA PHE A 490 28.60 15.44 -4.07
C PHE A 490 30.12 15.54 -4.10
N MET A 491 30.77 14.40 -4.36
CA MET A 491 32.22 14.21 -4.29
C MET A 491 32.98 14.61 -5.56
N GLY A 492 32.28 14.79 -6.68
CA GLY A 492 32.90 15.23 -7.93
C GLY A 492 33.52 16.63 -7.85
N THR A 493 34.66 16.83 -8.52
CA THR A 493 35.40 18.10 -8.53
C THR A 493 35.32 18.88 -9.86
N SER A 494 34.70 18.29 -10.89
CA SER A 494 34.50 18.90 -12.22
C SER A 494 33.54 20.10 -12.19
N ILE A 495 33.41 20.84 -13.30
CA ILE A 495 32.31 21.79 -13.52
C ILE A 495 31.01 21.12 -13.96
N SER A 496 31.07 19.86 -14.37
CA SER A 496 29.97 19.09 -14.95
C SER A 496 29.36 18.05 -14.00
N ILE A 497 29.45 18.25 -12.68
CA ILE A 497 28.99 17.29 -11.66
C ILE A 497 27.47 17.15 -11.59
N PHE A 498 26.73 18.17 -12.02
CA PHE A 498 25.29 18.11 -12.16
C PHE A 498 24.91 18.68 -13.52
N GLN A 499 24.01 18.00 -14.24
CA GLN A 499 23.44 18.48 -15.50
C GLN A 499 21.93 18.27 -15.51
N ALA A 500 21.19 19.27 -15.98
CA ALA A 500 19.73 19.26 -16.08
C ALA A 500 19.29 19.77 -17.46
N ASN A 501 19.10 18.84 -18.38
CA ASN A 501 18.69 19.10 -19.75
C ASN A 501 17.16 19.03 -19.85
N PHE A 502 16.49 20.10 -20.29
CA PHE A 502 15.03 20.21 -20.39
C PHE A 502 14.23 20.04 -19.06
N SER A 503 14.91 19.82 -17.93
CA SER A 503 14.37 19.73 -16.58
C SER A 503 14.03 21.07 -15.94
N ASN A 504 12.95 21.14 -15.15
CA ASN A 504 12.54 22.31 -14.36
C ASN A 504 12.21 21.92 -12.90
N GLY A 505 12.08 22.90 -12.01
CA GLY A 505 11.65 22.66 -10.62
C GLY A 505 12.64 21.92 -9.71
N ILE A 506 13.89 21.74 -10.12
CA ILE A 506 14.90 21.05 -9.30
C ILE A 506 15.29 21.90 -8.10
N SER A 507 15.20 21.35 -6.89
CA SER A 507 15.69 21.98 -5.66
C SER A 507 16.91 21.25 -5.11
N PHE A 508 17.83 22.01 -4.51
CA PHE A 508 19.06 21.51 -3.89
C PHE A 508 19.12 21.74 -2.38
N ASN A 509 18.03 22.19 -1.77
CA ASN A 509 17.92 22.36 -0.33
C ASN A 509 16.47 22.35 0.13
N LEU A 510 16.31 22.09 1.42
CA LEU A 510 15.15 22.48 2.20
C LEU A 510 15.53 23.66 3.10
N ASP A 511 14.56 24.26 3.76
CA ASP A 511 14.84 25.35 4.71
C ASP A 511 15.62 24.85 5.94
N LEU A 512 16.26 25.78 6.63
CA LEU A 512 16.97 25.49 7.87
C LEU A 512 15.99 24.97 8.95
N PRO A 513 16.39 23.99 9.79
CA PRO A 513 17.75 23.48 9.99
C PRO A 513 18.15 22.30 9.08
N ILE A 514 17.32 21.91 8.10
CA ILE A 514 17.61 20.72 7.27
C ILE A 514 18.74 21.01 6.29
N GLY A 515 18.71 22.17 5.63
CA GLY A 515 19.76 22.64 4.74
C GLY A 515 19.81 21.95 3.37
N GLY A 516 20.96 22.10 2.71
CA GLY A 516 21.24 21.67 1.35
C GLY A 516 22.15 20.46 1.27
N ASN A 517 23.06 20.43 0.30
CA ASN A 517 24.00 19.33 0.06
C ASN A 517 25.44 19.75 0.38
N TYR A 518 26.30 18.78 0.70
CA TYR A 518 27.73 18.99 0.67
C TYR A 518 28.25 18.90 -0.77
N TRP A 519 29.09 19.85 -1.15
CA TRP A 519 29.72 19.89 -2.47
C TRP A 519 31.23 19.92 -2.30
N LYS A 520 31.94 18.84 -2.65
CA LYS A 520 33.39 18.73 -2.48
C LYS A 520 34.16 19.85 -3.16
N LYS A 521 33.61 20.34 -4.27
CA LYS A 521 34.12 21.50 -5.01
C LYS A 521 33.93 22.85 -4.32
N ASN A 522 32.91 22.99 -3.46
CA ASN A 522 32.64 24.21 -2.69
C ASN A 522 33.48 24.32 -1.42
N GLU A 523 34.03 23.21 -0.90
CA GLU A 523 34.79 23.14 0.36
C GLU A 523 35.80 24.28 0.54
N ALA A 524 36.59 24.60 -0.50
CA ALA A 524 37.61 25.67 -0.44
C ALA A 524 37.05 27.11 -0.57
N LYS A 525 35.74 27.29 -0.73
CA LYS A 525 35.03 28.57 -0.88
C LYS A 525 33.94 28.79 0.16
N CYS A 526 33.50 27.73 0.85
CA CYS A 526 32.56 27.83 1.94
C CYS A 526 33.12 28.73 3.05
N VAL A 527 32.24 29.52 3.64
CA VAL A 527 32.49 30.27 4.87
C VAL A 527 31.35 29.90 5.80
N ASP A 528 31.69 29.42 6.99
CA ASP A 528 30.78 29.09 8.08
C ASP A 528 31.18 30.00 9.25
N SER A 529 30.57 31.19 9.32
CA SER A 529 30.95 32.23 10.29
C SER A 529 30.28 32.04 11.66
N ASN A 530 29.16 31.32 11.70
CA ASN A 530 28.37 31.08 12.90
C ASN A 530 28.65 29.70 13.55
N ASN A 531 29.41 28.84 12.85
CA ASN A 531 29.79 27.48 13.21
C ASN A 531 28.57 26.53 13.32
N ASP A 532 27.59 26.67 12.42
CA ASP A 532 26.41 25.79 12.33
C ASP A 532 26.58 24.61 11.35
N LYS A 533 27.75 24.48 10.71
CA LYS A 533 28.12 23.51 9.65
C LYS A 533 27.51 23.78 8.27
N ILE A 534 26.85 24.92 8.06
CA ILE A 534 26.27 25.34 6.79
C ILE A 534 27.06 26.56 6.29
N CYS A 535 27.19 26.70 4.97
CA CYS A 535 27.87 27.86 4.40
C CYS A 535 26.96 29.10 4.44
N ASP A 536 27.48 30.23 4.91
CA ASP A 536 26.86 31.56 4.82
C ASP A 536 26.54 32.00 3.37
N ASN A 537 27.11 31.32 2.38
CA ASN A 537 27.02 31.66 0.96
C ASN A 537 26.44 30.49 0.15
N PRO A 538 25.49 30.74 -0.77
CA PRO A 538 24.92 29.72 -1.63
C PRO A 538 25.95 29.18 -2.62
N TYR A 539 25.76 27.93 -3.06
CA TYR A 539 26.60 27.28 -4.06
C TYR A 539 25.87 27.05 -5.38
N GLY A 540 26.54 27.34 -6.49
CA GLY A 540 26.08 27.04 -7.85
C GLY A 540 25.72 28.27 -8.68
N SER A 541 24.96 28.05 -9.77
CA SER A 541 24.46 29.09 -10.67
C SER A 541 23.32 28.58 -11.57
N GLY A 542 22.47 29.50 -12.03
CA GLY A 542 21.40 29.18 -12.98
C GLY A 542 20.32 28.29 -12.37
N LYS A 543 20.10 27.11 -12.96
CA LYS A 543 19.15 26.09 -12.45
C LYS A 543 19.71 25.21 -11.33
N ILE A 544 20.99 25.37 -10.98
CA ILE A 544 21.68 24.59 -9.95
C ILE A 544 22.10 25.57 -8.88
N ILE A 545 21.22 25.88 -7.93
CA ILE A 545 21.51 26.75 -6.79
C ILE A 545 21.10 25.99 -5.53
N ASP A 546 22.07 25.78 -4.66
CA ASP A 546 21.91 25.31 -3.29
C ASP A 546 22.05 26.52 -2.37
N TYR A 547 20.98 26.88 -1.66
CA TYR A 547 20.98 28.05 -0.79
C TYR A 547 21.63 27.82 0.57
N TYR A 548 21.74 26.56 1.01
CA TYR A 548 22.21 26.18 2.34
C TYR A 548 23.22 25.00 2.27
N PRO A 549 24.29 25.09 1.46
CA PRO A 549 25.18 23.97 1.26
C PRO A 549 25.99 23.67 2.53
N TRP A 550 26.27 22.40 2.80
CA TRP A 550 27.04 22.00 3.98
C TRP A 550 28.52 22.37 3.85
N ALA A 551 29.12 22.81 4.96
CA ALA A 551 30.52 23.21 5.06
C ALA A 551 31.52 22.04 5.09
N GLN A 552 31.05 20.84 5.44
CA GLN A 552 31.81 19.60 5.54
C GLN A 552 31.00 18.42 4.99
N GLU A 553 31.65 17.27 4.72
CA GLU A 553 30.93 16.04 4.34
C GLU A 553 29.83 15.74 5.37
N PHE A 554 28.60 15.66 4.89
CA PHE A 554 27.42 15.33 5.67
C PHE A 554 27.52 13.88 6.16
N LYS A 555 27.48 13.67 7.47
CA LYS A 555 27.38 12.33 8.05
C LYS A 555 25.92 12.02 8.37
N HIS A 556 25.57 10.74 8.35
CA HIS A 556 24.25 10.30 8.82
C HIS A 556 23.98 10.73 10.29
N GLU A 557 25.05 10.83 11.10
CA GLU A 557 25.07 11.38 12.46
C GLU A 557 24.81 12.89 12.54
N ASP A 558 25.07 13.66 11.47
CA ASP A 558 24.78 15.09 11.40
C ASP A 558 23.29 15.37 11.05
N ALA A 559 22.57 14.36 10.56
CA ALA A 559 21.14 14.42 10.22
C ALA A 559 20.22 14.41 11.45
N VAL A 560 20.71 13.84 12.56
CA VAL A 560 20.00 13.68 13.82
C VAL A 560 20.68 14.60 14.81
N GLY A 561 19.97 15.62 15.29
CA GLY A 561 20.47 16.48 16.36
C GLY A 561 20.80 15.64 17.59
N SER A 562 22.09 15.31 17.77
CA SER A 562 22.65 14.45 18.82
C SER A 562 21.69 13.36 19.31
N ALA A 563 21.64 12.22 18.59
CA ALA A 563 20.91 11.05 19.06
C ALA A 563 21.27 10.77 20.53
N CYS A 564 20.26 10.89 21.39
CA CYS A 564 20.38 10.64 22.81
C CYS A 564 20.96 9.22 23.04
N GLN A 565 21.79 9.04 24.08
CA GLN A 565 22.40 7.74 24.37
C GLN A 565 21.88 7.05 25.65
N GLU A 566 21.11 7.73 26.49
CA GLU A 566 20.45 7.16 27.69
C GLU A 566 19.04 7.74 27.87
N ASN A 567 18.03 6.89 28.12
CA ASN A 567 16.61 7.27 28.35
C ASN A 567 15.95 8.04 27.17
N CYS A 568 16.15 7.51 25.97
CA CYS A 568 15.79 8.16 24.69
C CYS A 568 14.43 7.67 24.21
N HIS A 569 13.40 7.99 24.98
CA HIS A 569 12.03 7.57 24.71
C HIS A 569 11.36 8.51 23.71
N SER A 570 10.53 7.94 22.85
CA SER A 570 9.79 8.66 21.82
C SER A 570 8.73 9.58 22.40
N SER A 571 8.53 10.75 21.78
CA SER A 571 7.33 11.57 22.02
C SER A 571 6.06 10.75 21.74
N VAL A 572 4.95 11.08 22.39
CA VAL A 572 3.71 10.27 22.30
C VAL A 572 2.63 11.04 21.56
N LEU A 573 2.10 10.48 20.47
CA LEU A 573 0.90 11.00 19.82
C LEU A 573 -0.30 10.12 20.20
N PHE A 574 -1.31 10.74 20.80
CA PHE A 574 -2.54 10.08 21.21
C PHE A 574 -3.65 10.34 20.19
N LEU A 575 -4.26 9.26 19.69
CA LEU A 575 -5.41 9.28 18.79
C LEU A 575 -6.66 8.84 19.58
N PRO A 576 -7.62 9.75 19.86
CA PRO A 576 -8.80 9.47 20.68
C PRO A 576 -9.81 8.56 19.95
N GLY A 577 -10.78 8.05 20.72
CA GLY A 577 -11.86 7.20 20.21
C GLY A 577 -12.85 7.91 19.30
N HIS A 578 -13.77 7.12 18.73
CA HIS A 578 -14.96 7.66 18.06
C HIS A 578 -15.77 8.49 19.07
N GLN A 579 -16.34 9.62 18.66
CA GLN A 579 -17.06 10.56 19.54
C GLN A 579 -16.26 11.13 20.72
N ALA A 580 -14.92 10.99 20.73
CA ALA A 580 -14.08 11.43 21.85
C ALA A 580 -13.23 12.69 21.54
N SER A 581 -13.62 13.46 20.51
CA SER A 581 -13.16 14.83 20.26
C SER A 581 -14.37 15.77 20.24
N ARG A 582 -14.22 16.97 20.81
CA ARG A 582 -15.30 17.97 20.84
C ARG A 582 -15.48 18.62 19.48
N LEU A 583 -16.73 18.91 19.13
CA LEU A 583 -17.11 19.53 17.86
C LEU A 583 -17.84 20.85 18.11
N TYR A 584 -17.44 21.87 17.36
CA TYR A 584 -17.82 23.25 17.57
C TYR A 584 -18.23 23.92 16.27
N ARG A 585 -18.99 25.01 16.39
CA ARG A 585 -19.32 25.91 15.27
C ARG A 585 -19.39 27.36 15.74
N GLU A 586 -18.99 28.30 14.88
CA GLU A 586 -19.27 29.72 15.09
C GLU A 586 -20.79 30.00 15.08
N GLY A 587 -21.26 30.72 16.10
CA GLY A 587 -22.62 31.21 16.22
C GLY A 587 -22.81 32.65 15.71
N VAL A 588 -23.95 33.26 16.05
CA VAL A 588 -24.32 34.59 15.54
C VAL A 588 -23.57 35.70 16.30
N ILE A 589 -22.60 36.34 15.61
CA ILE A 589 -21.83 37.51 16.08
C ILE A 589 -21.09 37.22 17.41
N GLY A 590 -20.06 36.38 17.34
CA GLY A 590 -19.07 36.24 18.42
C GLY A 590 -19.51 35.37 19.60
N THR A 591 -20.51 34.50 19.39
CA THR A 591 -20.78 33.34 20.25
C THR A 591 -20.27 32.08 19.56
N GLU A 592 -19.92 31.06 20.33
CA GLU A 592 -19.56 29.72 19.84
C GLU A 592 -20.61 28.73 20.34
N ASP A 593 -20.86 27.69 19.53
CA ASP A 593 -21.84 26.64 19.76
C ASP A 593 -21.10 25.30 19.89
N GLN A 594 -21.22 24.62 21.04
CA GLN A 594 -20.63 23.29 21.24
C GLN A 594 -21.65 22.23 20.81
N LEU A 595 -21.45 21.66 19.62
CA LEU A 595 -22.30 20.61 19.08
C LEU A 595 -21.97 19.23 19.69
N TRP A 596 -20.75 19.07 20.21
CA TRP A 596 -20.32 17.87 20.93
C TRP A 596 -19.35 18.21 22.07
N GLU A 597 -19.59 17.82 23.32
CA GLU A 597 -20.75 17.07 23.81
C GLU A 597 -22.05 17.90 23.74
N PRO A 598 -23.19 17.33 23.30
CA PRO A 598 -24.41 18.09 23.01
C PRO A 598 -25.17 18.45 24.28
N ASN A 599 -25.88 19.57 24.28
CA ASN A 599 -26.86 19.91 25.32
C ASN A 599 -28.30 19.66 24.88
N ARG A 600 -28.56 19.63 23.56
CA ARG A 600 -29.86 19.34 22.97
C ARG A 600 -29.78 18.32 21.84
N ASN A 601 -30.87 17.59 21.59
CA ASN A 601 -30.98 16.75 20.38
C ASN A 601 -30.84 17.61 19.10
N GLN A 602 -31.26 18.88 19.16
CA GLN A 602 -31.05 19.87 18.09
C GLN A 602 -29.56 20.14 17.78
N ASP A 603 -28.64 19.96 18.73
CA ASP A 603 -27.20 20.13 18.51
C ASP A 603 -26.66 18.97 17.67
N VAL A 604 -27.11 17.75 17.98
CA VAL A 604 -26.78 16.54 17.22
C VAL A 604 -27.36 16.58 15.80
N ARG A 605 -28.58 17.10 15.60
CA ARG A 605 -29.15 17.30 14.25
C ARG A 605 -28.35 18.28 13.38
N GLN A 606 -27.50 19.11 13.97
CA GLN A 606 -26.58 19.99 13.23
C GLN A 606 -25.26 19.30 12.86
N LEU A 607 -24.98 18.11 13.42
CA LEU A 607 -23.86 17.25 13.04
C LEU A 607 -24.19 16.30 11.87
N PHE A 608 -25.42 16.31 11.36
CA PHE A 608 -25.85 15.46 10.26
C PHE A 608 -25.00 15.67 8.99
N MET A 609 -24.82 14.58 8.24
CA MET A 609 -23.99 14.51 7.03
C MET A 609 -24.87 14.30 5.80
N ASP A 610 -24.34 14.61 4.62
CA ASP A 610 -25.05 14.42 3.36
C ASP A 610 -25.30 12.91 3.11
N PRO A 611 -26.54 12.49 2.81
CA PRO A 611 -26.92 11.08 2.71
C PRO A 611 -26.39 10.38 1.44
N GLU A 612 -25.87 11.11 0.44
CA GLU A 612 -25.26 10.54 -0.76
C GLU A 612 -23.72 10.54 -0.69
N SER A 613 -23.11 11.67 -0.29
CA SER A 613 -21.64 11.83 -0.26
C SER A 613 -20.99 11.44 1.06
N GLY A 614 -21.68 11.61 2.19
CA GLY A 614 -21.11 11.49 3.52
C GLY A 614 -20.23 12.69 3.93
N GLU A 615 -20.37 13.83 3.25
CA GLU A 615 -19.72 15.10 3.62
C GLU A 615 -20.51 15.84 4.72
N SER A 616 -19.83 16.69 5.51
CA SER A 616 -20.51 17.51 6.54
C SER A 616 -21.42 18.56 5.89
N VAL A 617 -22.72 18.55 6.20
CA VAL A 617 -23.70 19.52 5.66
C VAL A 617 -23.35 20.95 6.09
N ASP A 618 -22.81 21.11 7.30
CA ASP A 618 -22.22 22.35 7.77
C ASP A 618 -20.68 22.28 7.65
N PRO A 619 -20.06 22.97 6.69
CA PRO A 619 -18.61 23.00 6.53
C PRO A 619 -17.92 23.90 7.56
N GLY A 620 -18.68 24.63 8.40
CA GLY A 620 -18.18 25.50 9.46
C GLY A 620 -17.82 24.77 10.75
N ILE A 621 -18.06 23.45 10.83
CA ILE A 621 -17.73 22.63 12.01
C ILE A 621 -16.20 22.43 12.12
N TYR A 622 -15.68 22.52 13.34
CA TYR A 622 -14.27 22.28 13.67
C TYR A 622 -14.11 21.55 15.00
N THR A 623 -12.87 21.11 15.27
CA THR A 623 -12.45 20.56 16.56
C THR A 623 -11.25 21.33 17.11
N ARG A 624 -10.90 21.12 18.39
CA ARG A 624 -9.66 21.66 19.00
C ARG A 624 -9.11 20.81 20.13
N ASP A 625 -9.95 20.01 20.79
CA ASP A 625 -9.57 19.22 21.95
C ASP A 625 -10.25 17.83 21.98
N ALA A 626 -9.54 16.90 22.62
CA ALA A 626 -10.06 15.57 22.94
C ALA A 626 -10.74 15.62 24.33
N ILE A 627 -11.77 14.82 24.52
CA ILE A 627 -12.61 14.89 25.72
C ILE A 627 -11.84 14.39 26.95
N ASP A 628 -11.60 15.29 27.88
CA ASP A 628 -10.91 15.06 29.15
C ASP A 628 -11.88 14.61 30.26
N GLU A 629 -12.91 15.42 30.52
CA GLU A 629 -14.07 15.17 31.40
C GLU A 629 -15.35 15.55 30.66
N ALA A 630 -16.37 14.70 30.70
CA ALA A 630 -17.67 15.02 30.10
C ALA A 630 -18.65 15.63 31.14
N PHE A 631 -19.52 16.53 30.70
CA PHE A 631 -20.70 17.03 31.44
C PHE A 631 -20.45 17.72 32.80
N GLY A 632 -19.22 18.10 33.14
CA GLY A 632 -18.91 18.88 34.35
C GLY A 632 -19.01 18.11 35.68
N PHE A 633 -19.18 16.79 35.63
CA PHE A 633 -19.10 15.88 36.78
C PHE A 633 -17.83 15.01 36.70
N ALA A 634 -17.57 14.18 37.71
CA ALA A 634 -16.29 13.47 37.85
C ALA A 634 -16.05 12.30 36.87
N ASP A 635 -16.81 12.22 35.77
CA ASP A 635 -16.64 11.26 34.69
C ASP A 635 -15.55 11.71 33.72
N ASN A 636 -14.33 11.42 34.17
CA ASN A 636 -13.13 11.53 33.38
C ASN A 636 -13.20 10.52 32.22
N VAL A 637 -12.93 10.98 31.00
CA VAL A 637 -12.81 10.14 29.79
C VAL A 637 -11.34 9.90 29.48
N TYR A 638 -10.53 10.97 29.40
CA TYR A 638 -9.07 10.89 29.25
C TYR A 638 -8.28 11.74 30.25
N LYS A 639 -8.90 12.51 31.16
CA LYS A 639 -8.18 13.47 32.02
C LYS A 639 -6.99 12.89 32.79
N LYS A 640 -7.12 11.74 33.47
CA LYS A 640 -5.98 11.13 34.19
C LYS A 640 -4.96 10.56 33.22
N PHE A 641 -5.36 10.09 32.04
CA PHE A 641 -4.41 9.69 31.00
C PHE A 641 -3.58 10.90 30.53
N MET A 642 -4.24 12.03 30.23
CA MET A 642 -3.60 13.28 29.81
C MET A 642 -2.68 13.83 30.90
N LEU A 643 -3.15 13.94 32.15
CA LEU A 643 -2.32 14.31 33.31
C LEU A 643 -1.14 13.35 33.52
N SER A 644 -1.36 12.04 33.35
CA SER A 644 -0.27 11.06 33.44
C SER A 644 0.74 11.17 32.29
N MET A 645 0.37 11.75 31.14
CA MET A 645 1.30 12.06 30.05
C MET A 645 2.03 13.39 30.30
N ASP A 646 1.37 14.37 30.90
CA ASP A 646 2.01 15.61 31.38
C ASP A 646 3.07 15.31 32.45
N GLU A 647 2.75 14.51 33.48
CA GLU A 647 3.72 14.03 34.47
C GLU A 647 4.89 13.26 33.82
N PHE A 648 4.64 12.55 32.73
CA PHE A 648 5.65 11.79 31.98
C PHE A 648 6.58 12.69 31.15
N VAL A 649 6.10 13.85 30.72
CA VAL A 649 6.92 14.95 30.18
C VAL A 649 7.68 15.69 31.30
N GLU A 650 7.01 16.03 32.41
CA GLU A 650 7.62 16.76 33.54
C GLU A 650 8.75 15.97 34.22
N SER A 651 8.59 14.66 34.38
CA SER A 651 9.66 13.75 34.84
C SER A 651 10.84 13.68 33.88
N GLY A 652 10.70 14.22 32.67
CA GLY A 652 11.68 14.16 31.61
C GLY A 652 11.89 12.75 31.10
N ALA A 653 10.87 11.88 31.08
CA ALA A 653 10.97 10.58 30.42
C ALA A 653 10.89 10.75 28.89
N ILE A 654 9.78 11.32 28.40
CA ILE A 654 9.59 11.71 27.00
C ILE A 654 9.88 13.21 26.80
N LYS A 655 9.86 13.71 25.55
CA LYS A 655 10.08 15.14 25.25
C LYS A 655 8.78 15.95 25.33
N GLU A 656 7.76 15.45 24.65
CA GLU A 656 6.42 16.03 24.57
C GLU A 656 5.44 14.90 24.27
N TRP A 657 4.15 15.16 24.50
CA TRP A 657 3.06 14.38 23.95
C TRP A 657 2.04 15.35 23.34
N ARG A 658 1.19 14.84 22.44
CA ARG A 658 0.04 15.60 21.89
C ARG A 658 -1.16 14.67 21.77
N ALA A 659 -2.36 15.20 22.01
CA ALA A 659 -3.58 14.60 21.48
C ALA A 659 -3.81 15.12 20.06
N PHE A 660 -4.25 14.25 19.15
CA PHE A 660 -4.77 14.66 17.85
C PHE A 660 -6.30 14.52 17.87
N PRO A 661 -7.05 15.57 18.31
CA PRO A 661 -8.49 15.58 18.14
C PRO A 661 -8.83 15.62 16.65
N TYR A 662 -9.90 14.95 16.25
CA TYR A 662 -10.34 14.88 14.86
C TYR A 662 -11.86 14.82 14.76
N ASP A 663 -12.39 15.27 13.63
CA ASP A 663 -13.80 15.07 13.31
C ASP A 663 -14.08 13.59 13.05
N TRP A 664 -14.57 12.93 14.09
CA TRP A 664 -14.86 11.49 14.13
C TRP A 664 -16.02 11.08 13.21
N ARG A 665 -16.74 12.03 12.61
CA ARG A 665 -17.77 11.76 11.61
C ARG A 665 -17.16 11.44 10.23
N MET A 666 -15.98 12.01 9.96
CA MET A 666 -15.29 11.87 8.68
C MET A 666 -14.67 10.47 8.48
N PRO A 667 -14.54 9.99 7.24
CA PRO A 667 -13.83 8.76 6.90
C PRO A 667 -12.36 8.75 7.37
N LEU A 668 -11.87 7.57 7.75
CA LEU A 668 -10.52 7.40 8.31
C LEU A 668 -9.41 7.87 7.35
N GLU A 669 -9.56 7.62 6.06
CA GLU A 669 -8.60 8.00 5.03
C GLU A 669 -8.56 9.52 4.83
N GLU A 670 -9.72 10.20 4.85
CA GLU A 670 -9.83 11.65 4.69
C GLU A 670 -9.23 12.40 5.89
N ILE A 671 -9.43 11.91 7.11
CA ILE A 671 -8.80 12.47 8.33
C ILE A 671 -7.27 12.48 8.23
N VAL A 672 -6.67 11.49 7.55
CA VAL A 672 -5.21 11.40 7.38
C VAL A 672 -4.71 12.21 6.17
N ASP A 673 -5.43 12.15 5.05
CA ASP A 673 -5.00 12.72 3.78
C ASP A 673 -5.30 14.23 3.69
N GLU A 674 -6.50 14.65 4.12
CA GLU A 674 -6.95 16.03 4.07
C GLU A 674 -6.74 16.75 5.41
N GLY A 675 -6.82 16.01 6.53
CA GLY A 675 -6.67 16.54 7.87
C GLY A 675 -8.00 16.95 8.51
N THR A 676 -7.95 17.64 9.64
CA THR A 676 -9.14 18.08 10.39
C THR A 676 -9.15 19.58 10.63
N ARG A 677 -10.31 20.22 10.52
CA ARG A 677 -10.46 21.67 10.66
C ARG A 677 -10.36 22.11 12.13
N LEU A 678 -9.61 23.18 12.37
CA LEU A 678 -9.45 23.82 13.67
C LEU A 678 -10.22 25.16 13.78
N GLU A 679 -10.36 25.65 15.02
CA GLU A 679 -11.03 26.91 15.40
C GLU A 679 -10.51 28.14 14.63
N ASP A 680 -9.20 28.24 14.38
CA ASP A 680 -8.60 29.35 13.63
C ASP A 680 -8.80 29.26 12.10
N GLY A 681 -9.53 28.24 11.64
CA GLY A 681 -9.76 27.94 10.23
C GLY A 681 -8.57 27.25 9.54
N SER A 682 -7.51 26.90 10.27
CA SER A 682 -6.45 26.03 9.76
C SER A 682 -6.89 24.56 9.72
N THR A 683 -6.11 23.72 9.04
CA THR A 683 -6.32 22.28 8.97
C THR A 683 -5.13 21.58 9.63
N ALA A 684 -5.38 20.84 10.70
CA ALA A 684 -4.38 20.01 11.35
C ALA A 684 -4.21 18.68 10.58
N ASN A 685 -3.01 18.40 10.08
CA ASN A 685 -2.68 17.12 9.47
C ASN A 685 -1.86 16.24 10.44
N VAL A 686 -2.32 15.00 10.65
CA VAL A 686 -1.70 14.05 11.59
C VAL A 686 -0.28 13.64 11.18
N LEU A 687 0.00 13.51 9.88
CA LEU A 687 1.32 13.17 9.36
C LEU A 687 2.31 14.31 9.60
N GLU A 688 1.87 15.55 9.44
CA GLU A 688 2.69 16.73 9.76
C GLU A 688 3.01 16.81 11.26
N GLN A 689 2.03 16.57 12.15
CA GLN A 689 2.31 16.52 13.59
C GLN A 689 3.32 15.42 13.96
N ILE A 690 3.24 14.23 13.34
CA ILE A 690 4.26 13.17 13.55
C ILE A 690 5.64 13.65 13.08
N ARG A 691 5.73 14.28 11.90
CA ARG A 691 7.00 14.84 11.38
C ARG A 691 7.56 15.94 12.27
N GLU A 692 6.72 16.76 12.91
CA GLU A 692 7.16 17.76 13.89
C GLU A 692 7.67 17.12 15.18
N MET A 693 6.85 16.28 15.80
CA MET A 693 7.16 15.63 17.08
C MET A 693 8.38 14.72 16.97
N ALA A 694 8.60 14.08 15.83
CA ALA A 694 9.81 13.29 15.57
C ALA A 694 11.08 14.16 15.56
N LYS A 695 11.04 15.41 15.07
CA LYS A 695 12.21 16.32 15.07
C LYS A 695 12.61 16.76 16.48
N SER A 696 11.66 16.93 17.38
CA SER A 696 11.89 17.35 18.78
C SER A 696 12.14 16.16 19.71
N SER A 697 11.58 14.99 19.40
CA SER A 697 11.67 13.75 20.17
C SER A 697 13.11 13.33 20.47
N LYS A 698 13.33 12.78 21.66
CA LYS A 698 14.65 12.29 22.11
C LYS A 698 15.16 11.10 21.28
N SER A 699 14.24 10.30 20.74
CA SER A 699 14.55 9.14 19.91
C SER A 699 14.65 9.47 18.41
N GLY A 700 14.23 10.68 18.01
CA GLY A 700 13.93 10.99 16.60
C GLY A 700 12.63 10.35 16.08
N LYS A 701 11.81 9.78 16.96
CA LYS A 701 10.59 9.01 16.63
C LYS A 701 9.40 9.34 17.54
N VAL A 702 8.21 8.86 17.17
CA VAL A 702 6.94 9.02 17.88
C VAL A 702 6.33 7.64 18.17
N SER A 703 5.85 7.41 19.39
CA SER A 703 4.98 6.26 19.71
C SER A 703 3.51 6.68 19.55
N LEU A 704 2.72 5.87 18.85
CA LEU A 704 1.28 6.09 18.69
C LEU A 704 0.49 5.34 19.77
N VAL A 705 -0.44 6.02 20.42
CA VAL A 705 -1.43 5.40 21.32
C VAL A 705 -2.82 5.65 20.73
N GLY A 706 -3.49 4.61 20.25
CA GLY A 706 -4.83 4.69 19.67
C GLY A 706 -5.86 4.04 20.57
N HIS A 707 -6.90 4.79 20.96
CA HIS A 707 -8.03 4.25 21.70
C HIS A 707 -9.23 3.99 20.76
N SER A 708 -9.90 2.85 20.90
CA SER A 708 -11.09 2.51 20.12
C SER A 708 -10.84 2.75 18.61
N ASN A 709 -11.69 3.50 17.91
CA ASN A 709 -11.51 3.93 16.52
C ASN A 709 -10.18 4.65 16.22
N GLY A 710 -9.58 5.35 17.19
CA GLY A 710 -8.25 5.95 17.05
C GLY A 710 -7.14 4.93 16.76
N GLY A 711 -7.33 3.65 17.12
CA GLY A 711 -6.43 2.56 16.69
C GLY A 711 -6.65 2.10 15.24
N LEU A 712 -7.86 2.26 14.68
CA LEU A 712 -8.10 2.07 13.24
C LEU A 712 -7.43 3.21 12.45
N LEU A 713 -7.65 4.45 12.90
CA LEU A 713 -6.98 5.64 12.35
C LEU A 713 -5.46 5.49 12.38
N ALA A 714 -4.89 4.95 13.47
CA ALA A 714 -3.46 4.71 13.58
C ALA A 714 -2.89 3.77 12.49
N LYS A 715 -3.63 2.72 12.09
CA LYS A 715 -3.23 1.84 10.99
C LYS A 715 -3.18 2.58 9.66
N VAL A 716 -4.17 3.45 9.38
CA VAL A 716 -4.20 4.29 8.17
C VAL A 716 -3.06 5.30 8.19
N VAL A 717 -2.79 5.94 9.34
CA VAL A 717 -1.62 6.83 9.53
C VAL A 717 -0.30 6.11 9.20
N ILE A 718 -0.11 4.88 9.70
CA ILE A 718 1.13 4.12 9.45
C ILE A 718 1.24 3.70 7.99
N ASP A 719 0.15 3.27 7.35
CA ASP A 719 0.12 2.96 5.91
C ASP A 719 0.49 4.19 5.05
N ARG A 720 0.01 5.39 5.40
CA ARG A 720 0.41 6.63 4.73
C ARG A 720 1.88 7.00 4.97
N LEU A 721 2.41 6.80 6.18
CA LEU A 721 3.83 6.98 6.47
C LEU A 721 4.71 5.93 5.77
N GLU A 722 4.23 4.71 5.58
CA GLU A 722 4.96 3.67 4.82
C GLU A 722 5.04 4.06 3.34
N LYS A 723 3.92 4.50 2.75
CA LYS A 723 3.86 5.02 1.37
C LYS A 723 4.75 6.25 1.14
N SER A 724 4.98 7.10 2.14
CA SER A 724 5.93 8.22 2.04
C SER A 724 7.39 7.88 2.39
N GLY A 725 7.69 6.62 2.75
CA GLY A 725 9.02 6.19 3.21
C GLY A 725 9.38 6.69 4.63
N GLU A 726 8.41 7.21 5.37
CA GLU A 726 8.53 7.83 6.69
C GLU A 726 8.06 6.93 7.85
N ALA A 727 7.65 5.68 7.61
CA ALA A 727 7.25 4.74 8.67
C ALA A 727 8.31 4.57 9.78
N GLY A 728 9.59 4.85 9.49
CA GLY A 728 10.67 4.89 10.48
C GLY A 728 10.56 6.01 11.54
N LEU A 729 9.70 7.01 11.32
CA LEU A 729 9.34 8.04 12.29
C LEU A 729 8.48 7.50 13.44
N VAL A 730 7.84 6.34 13.26
CA VAL A 730 7.07 5.65 14.31
C VAL A 730 7.88 4.46 14.82
N ASP A 731 7.99 4.32 16.14
CA ASP A 731 8.62 3.14 16.77
C ASP A 731 7.61 2.09 17.24
N ARG A 732 6.38 2.52 17.53
CA ARG A 732 5.38 1.69 18.20
C ARG A 732 3.95 2.13 17.92
N LEU A 733 3.06 1.16 17.85
CA LEU A 733 1.61 1.32 17.93
C LEU A 733 1.07 0.60 19.17
N ILE A 734 0.40 1.33 20.06
CA ILE A 734 -0.35 0.77 21.20
C ILE A 734 -1.84 0.95 20.91
N MET A 735 -2.55 -0.15 20.70
CA MET A 735 -4.00 -0.17 20.43
C MET A 735 -4.75 -0.56 21.71
N VAL A 736 -5.71 0.25 22.14
CA VAL A 736 -6.49 0.04 23.37
C VAL A 736 -7.97 -0.06 23.02
N GLY A 737 -8.58 -1.21 23.27
CA GLY A 737 -10.01 -1.45 23.02
C GLY A 737 -10.43 -1.38 21.54
N THR A 738 -9.51 -1.24 20.59
CA THR A 738 -9.85 -0.99 19.17
C THR A 738 -10.71 -2.11 18.56
N PRO A 739 -11.90 -1.82 18.00
CA PRO A 739 -12.73 -2.81 17.30
C PRO A 739 -12.13 -3.14 15.92
N GLN A 740 -11.02 -3.89 15.90
CA GLN A 740 -10.19 -4.06 14.69
C GLN A 740 -10.94 -4.68 13.51
N ILE A 741 -11.94 -5.51 13.80
CA ILE A 741 -12.81 -6.18 12.82
C ILE A 741 -14.29 -5.86 13.10
N GLY A 742 -14.57 -4.74 13.78
CA GLY A 742 -15.92 -4.26 14.10
C GLY A 742 -16.51 -4.75 15.42
N THR A 743 -17.70 -4.22 15.75
CA THR A 743 -18.53 -4.55 16.92
C THR A 743 -20.02 -4.63 16.58
N PRO A 744 -20.77 -5.63 17.08
CA PRO A 744 -22.23 -5.70 16.93
C PRO A 744 -22.99 -4.51 17.54
N LYS A 745 -22.42 -3.76 18.50
CA LYS A 745 -23.08 -2.57 19.08
C LYS A 745 -23.31 -1.46 18.04
N ALA A 746 -22.43 -1.34 17.03
CA ALA A 746 -22.61 -0.36 15.95
C ALA A 746 -23.79 -0.69 15.03
N MET A 747 -24.06 -1.98 14.80
CA MET A 747 -25.21 -2.45 14.01
C MET A 747 -26.54 -2.08 14.68
N ALA A 748 -26.64 -2.24 16.00
CA ALA A 748 -27.82 -1.83 16.77
C ALA A 748 -28.16 -0.34 16.57
N GLY A 749 -27.18 0.54 16.77
CA GLY A 749 -27.36 1.98 16.58
C GLY A 749 -27.70 2.37 15.14
N LEU A 750 -27.08 1.74 14.14
CA LEU A 750 -27.35 2.03 12.72
C LEU A 750 -28.74 1.58 12.25
N LEU A 751 -29.26 0.47 12.80
CA LEU A 751 -30.57 -0.06 12.41
C LEU A 751 -31.74 0.63 13.12
N HIS A 752 -31.58 1.04 14.37
CA HIS A 752 -32.70 1.47 15.23
C HIS A 752 -32.43 2.72 16.08
N GLY A 753 -31.20 3.23 16.12
CA GLY A 753 -30.79 4.28 17.05
C GLY A 753 -30.53 3.80 18.49
N ASP A 754 -30.75 2.52 18.81
CA ASP A 754 -30.61 2.00 20.17
C ASP A 754 -29.15 1.88 20.64
N GLY A 755 -28.95 1.95 21.96
CA GLY A 755 -27.64 1.73 22.59
C GLY A 755 -26.58 2.79 22.27
N ILE A 756 -26.97 3.88 21.60
CA ILE A 756 -26.17 5.10 21.38
C ILE A 756 -26.21 5.94 22.66
N ASN A 757 -25.62 5.39 23.73
CA ASN A 757 -25.36 6.13 24.96
C ASN A 757 -24.15 7.03 24.73
N LEU A 758 -24.26 8.35 24.95
CA LEU A 758 -23.11 9.24 24.78
C LEU A 758 -22.29 9.29 26.07
N LEU A 759 -20.98 9.04 25.94
CA LEU A 759 -19.93 9.40 26.91
C LEU A 759 -20.31 9.16 28.39
N LYS A 760 -20.86 7.98 28.68
CA LYS A 760 -21.23 7.51 30.03
C LYS A 760 -22.13 8.51 30.77
N GLY A 761 -23.39 8.60 30.35
CA GLY A 761 -24.44 9.24 31.14
C GLY A 761 -25.41 10.15 30.38
N LEU A 762 -25.37 10.21 29.06
CA LEU A 762 -26.44 10.78 28.22
C LEU A 762 -27.16 9.71 27.39
N LEU A 763 -28.46 9.93 27.18
CA LEU A 763 -29.33 9.22 26.25
C LEU A 763 -29.99 10.23 25.30
N LEU A 764 -29.63 10.14 24.02
CA LEU A 764 -30.36 10.83 22.94
C LEU A 764 -31.75 10.20 22.74
N ASP A 765 -32.62 10.90 22.02
CA ASP A 765 -33.76 10.24 21.40
C ASP A 765 -33.31 9.32 20.24
N LYS A 766 -34.03 8.21 20.02
CA LYS A 766 -33.65 7.17 19.05
C LYS A 766 -33.61 7.69 17.60
N GLU A 767 -34.53 8.60 17.26
CA GLU A 767 -34.68 9.22 15.93
C GLU A 767 -33.41 10.01 15.57
N THR A 768 -33.03 10.98 16.41
CA THR A 768 -31.84 11.82 16.29
C THR A 768 -30.56 10.97 16.28
N ALA A 769 -30.50 9.93 17.13
CA ALA A 769 -29.34 9.04 17.19
C ALA A 769 -29.16 8.19 15.92
N ARG A 770 -30.27 7.70 15.35
CA ARG A 770 -30.27 6.96 14.08
C ARG A 770 -29.93 7.85 12.89
N GLY A 771 -30.55 9.03 12.78
CA GLY A 771 -30.30 9.99 11.70
C GLY A 771 -28.86 10.50 11.64
N LEU A 772 -28.19 10.62 12.80
CA LEU A 772 -26.74 10.85 12.85
C LEU A 772 -25.96 9.64 12.31
N GLY A 773 -26.27 8.44 12.81
CA GLY A 773 -25.52 7.22 12.51
C GLY A 773 -25.60 6.79 11.05
N GLU A 774 -26.81 6.74 10.48
CA GLU A 774 -27.07 6.17 9.15
C GLU A 774 -26.35 6.93 8.01
N ASN A 775 -26.11 8.23 8.21
CA ASN A 775 -25.49 9.14 7.23
C ASN A 775 -23.99 9.36 7.50
N MET A 776 -23.49 8.93 8.66
CA MET A 776 -22.10 9.07 9.06
C MET A 776 -21.24 7.92 8.52
N ALA A 777 -20.51 8.16 7.44
CA ALA A 777 -19.69 7.14 6.78
C ALA A 777 -18.67 6.44 7.72
N SER A 778 -18.15 7.15 8.75
CA SER A 778 -17.25 6.55 9.74
C SER A 778 -17.92 5.49 10.64
N ALA A 779 -19.23 5.59 10.88
CA ALA A 779 -19.99 4.64 11.71
C ALA A 779 -19.97 3.22 11.12
N TYR A 780 -19.96 3.14 9.79
CA TYR A 780 -19.95 1.87 9.05
C TYR A 780 -18.63 1.11 9.23
N ASN A 781 -17.53 1.79 9.56
CA ASN A 781 -16.22 1.17 9.88
C ASN A 781 -16.19 0.50 11.27
N LEU A 782 -17.29 0.58 12.02
CA LEU A 782 -17.46 -0.13 13.29
C LEU A 782 -18.35 -1.37 13.14
N LEU A 783 -18.94 -1.63 11.97
CA LEU A 783 -19.75 -2.82 11.70
C LEU A 783 -18.88 -4.10 11.68
N PRO A 784 -19.42 -5.27 12.09
CA PRO A 784 -18.74 -6.55 11.96
C PRO A 784 -18.23 -6.82 10.53
N SER A 785 -16.91 -6.81 10.36
CA SER A 785 -16.26 -7.02 9.06
C SER A 785 -16.38 -8.47 8.60
N LYS A 786 -15.95 -8.78 7.37
CA LYS A 786 -15.84 -10.18 6.94
C LYS A 786 -14.97 -11.01 7.88
N LYS A 787 -13.87 -10.43 8.38
CA LYS A 787 -12.94 -11.09 9.31
C LYS A 787 -13.57 -11.38 10.67
N TYR A 788 -14.54 -10.58 11.12
CA TYR A 788 -15.33 -10.86 12.33
C TYR A 788 -15.94 -12.26 12.31
N PHE A 789 -16.63 -12.61 11.22
CA PHE A 789 -17.31 -13.91 11.10
C PHE A 789 -16.32 -15.08 10.99
N GLU A 790 -15.10 -14.86 10.49
CA GLU A 790 -14.03 -15.87 10.46
C GLU A 790 -13.46 -16.15 11.86
N ILE A 791 -13.31 -15.12 12.70
CA ILE A 791 -12.64 -15.18 14.01
C ILE A 791 -13.61 -15.45 15.18
N VAL A 792 -14.72 -14.71 15.26
CA VAL A 792 -15.63 -14.73 16.42
C VAL A 792 -16.56 -15.93 16.40
N GLN A 793 -17.02 -16.33 15.21
CA GLN A 793 -17.83 -17.54 14.97
C GLN A 793 -19.14 -17.63 15.78
N SER A 794 -19.66 -16.50 16.27
CA SER A 794 -21.00 -16.38 16.87
C SER A 794 -21.96 -15.66 15.91
N PRO A 795 -23.27 -15.96 15.94
CA PRO A 795 -24.26 -15.14 15.26
C PRO A 795 -24.26 -13.71 15.80
N VAL A 796 -24.54 -12.75 14.92
CA VAL A 796 -24.73 -11.32 15.28
C VAL A 796 -26.21 -10.92 15.29
N ILE A 797 -27.07 -11.65 14.56
CA ILE A 797 -28.53 -11.52 14.61
C ILE A 797 -29.11 -12.93 14.80
N GLU A 798 -30.07 -13.09 15.71
CA GLU A 798 -30.87 -14.31 15.93
C GLU A 798 -32.37 -13.95 15.69
N PHE A 799 -33.20 -14.90 15.25
CA PHE A 799 -34.62 -14.65 14.94
C PHE A 799 -35.55 -15.66 15.63
N ASP A 800 -36.48 -15.18 16.44
CA ASP A 800 -37.53 -16.03 17.00
C ASP A 800 -38.53 -16.48 15.90
N TYR A 801 -39.32 -17.49 16.20
CA TYR A 801 -40.24 -18.15 15.27
C TYR A 801 -41.39 -17.24 14.85
N ASP A 802 -41.93 -16.48 15.80
CA ASP A 802 -43.15 -15.71 15.63
C ASP A 802 -42.91 -14.39 14.86
N VAL A 803 -41.64 -13.93 14.76
CA VAL A 803 -41.21 -12.82 13.86
C VAL A 803 -41.74 -12.98 12.43
N ARG A 804 -41.93 -14.22 11.96
CA ARG A 804 -42.47 -14.56 10.63
C ARG A 804 -43.80 -13.86 10.31
N ASP A 805 -44.59 -13.54 11.34
CA ASP A 805 -45.94 -12.98 11.21
C ASP A 805 -45.87 -11.44 10.97
N ILE A 806 -44.66 -10.85 11.12
CA ILE A 806 -44.27 -9.50 10.71
C ILE A 806 -43.38 -9.55 9.44
N TYR A 807 -42.24 -10.26 9.53
CA TYR A 807 -41.25 -10.42 8.46
C TYR A 807 -40.78 -11.89 8.38
N ASP A 808 -40.83 -12.51 7.20
CA ASP A 808 -40.36 -13.90 7.00
C ASP A 808 -38.82 -14.04 6.93
N PHE A 809 -38.10 -13.36 7.84
CA PHE A 809 -36.64 -13.39 7.93
C PHE A 809 -36.08 -14.81 8.07
N ARG A 810 -36.79 -15.72 8.77
CA ARG A 810 -36.34 -17.11 8.94
C ARG A 810 -36.33 -17.91 7.64
N SER A 811 -37.22 -17.62 6.68
CA SER A 811 -37.18 -18.27 5.37
C SER A 811 -36.07 -17.72 4.46
N ILE A 812 -35.55 -16.51 4.75
CA ILE A 812 -34.55 -15.82 3.93
C ILE A 812 -33.13 -16.06 4.46
N TYR A 813 -32.94 -15.90 5.77
CA TYR A 813 -31.64 -15.92 6.45
C TYR A 813 -31.41 -17.18 7.30
N GLY A 814 -32.45 -17.97 7.54
CA GLY A 814 -32.43 -19.04 8.54
C GLY A 814 -32.66 -18.52 9.95
N GLU A 815 -32.37 -19.35 10.96
CA GLU A 815 -32.63 -19.03 12.37
C GLU A 815 -31.71 -17.93 12.94
N SER A 816 -30.58 -17.66 12.28
CA SER A 816 -29.62 -16.64 12.69
C SER A 816 -28.65 -16.24 11.57
N ILE A 817 -28.12 -15.02 11.65
CA ILE A 817 -27.08 -14.51 10.76
C ILE A 817 -25.71 -14.69 11.42
N SER A 818 -24.98 -15.69 10.92
CA SER A 818 -23.63 -16.07 11.34
C SER A 818 -22.59 -15.97 10.20
N GLY A 819 -22.93 -15.32 9.10
CA GLY A 819 -22.04 -15.15 7.95
C GLY A 819 -22.15 -13.76 7.30
N PHE A 820 -21.02 -13.23 6.85
CA PHE A 820 -20.92 -11.88 6.30
C PHE A 820 -21.84 -11.60 5.09
N GLY A 821 -22.10 -12.61 4.25
CA GLY A 821 -22.95 -12.46 3.06
C GLY A 821 -24.43 -12.21 3.39
N SER A 822 -24.99 -13.00 4.31
CA SER A 822 -26.36 -12.78 4.81
C SER A 822 -26.43 -11.51 5.67
N PHE A 823 -25.39 -11.21 6.43
CA PHE A 823 -25.29 -9.96 7.18
C PHE A 823 -25.37 -8.72 6.28
N LYS A 824 -24.53 -8.65 5.23
CA LYS A 824 -24.60 -7.55 4.24
C LYS A 824 -26.00 -7.44 3.62
N SER A 825 -26.60 -8.56 3.22
CA SER A 825 -27.95 -8.57 2.61
C SER A 825 -29.03 -8.07 3.58
N PHE A 826 -28.93 -8.36 4.87
CA PHE A 826 -29.87 -7.87 5.89
C PHE A 826 -29.74 -6.36 6.11
N LEU A 827 -28.51 -5.84 6.20
CA LEU A 827 -28.25 -4.40 6.36
C LEU A 827 -28.77 -3.57 5.18
N LEU A 828 -28.73 -4.11 3.95
CA LEU A 828 -29.15 -3.40 2.74
C LEU A 828 -30.64 -3.56 2.39
N GLY A 829 -31.40 -4.42 3.08
CA GLY A 829 -32.78 -4.75 2.65
C GLY A 829 -32.87 -5.43 1.28
N ASP A 830 -31.75 -5.88 0.70
CA ASP A 830 -31.61 -6.44 -0.66
C ASP A 830 -32.44 -7.72 -0.91
N ASN A 831 -33.18 -8.20 0.09
CA ASN A 831 -34.13 -9.31 -0.03
C ASN A 831 -35.47 -8.90 -0.68
N GLY A 832 -35.80 -7.61 -0.69
CA GLY A 832 -37.06 -7.08 -1.22
C GLY A 832 -38.26 -7.08 -0.25
N GLU A 833 -38.05 -7.51 1.00
CA GLU A 833 -39.08 -7.55 2.06
C GLU A 833 -39.08 -6.29 2.95
N ARG A 834 -37.99 -5.51 2.97
CA ARG A 834 -37.96 -4.19 3.62
C ARG A 834 -37.67 -3.07 2.63
N THR A 835 -38.34 -1.94 2.84
CA THR A 835 -37.92 -0.63 2.36
C THR A 835 -37.23 0.14 3.49
N GLU A 836 -36.60 1.26 3.16
CA GLU A 836 -36.16 2.23 4.15
C GLU A 836 -37.39 2.76 4.91
N PRO A 837 -37.40 2.74 6.26
CA PRO A 837 -38.48 3.29 7.08
C PRO A 837 -38.43 4.83 7.11
N GLU A 838 -39.50 5.48 7.60
CA GLU A 838 -39.50 6.92 7.87
C GLU A 838 -38.60 7.25 9.09
N GLU A 839 -38.14 8.50 9.22
CA GLU A 839 -37.15 8.93 10.22
C GLU A 839 -37.58 8.58 11.67
N ASP A 840 -38.88 8.71 11.97
CA ASP A 840 -39.50 8.43 13.26
C ASP A 840 -39.80 6.94 13.53
N ASP A 841 -39.83 6.08 12.52
CA ASP A 841 -40.02 4.63 12.68
C ASP A 841 -38.74 3.92 13.09
N THR A 842 -38.39 4.06 14.38
CA THR A 842 -37.20 3.43 14.99
C THR A 842 -37.39 1.95 15.34
N ASP A 843 -38.58 1.39 15.14
CA ASP A 843 -38.88 -0.02 15.43
C ASP A 843 -38.67 -0.93 14.22
N SER A 844 -39.04 -0.47 13.01
CA SER A 844 -38.55 -1.10 11.79
C SER A 844 -37.02 -0.96 11.67
N PRO A 845 -36.27 -2.03 11.33
CA PRO A 845 -34.84 -1.92 11.10
C PRO A 845 -34.56 -1.05 9.87
N ASN A 846 -33.50 -0.23 9.92
CA ASN A 846 -33.14 0.69 8.84
C ASN A 846 -32.45 0.01 7.64
N VAL A 847 -32.59 0.57 6.44
CA VAL A 847 -31.88 0.16 5.21
C VAL A 847 -30.62 1.01 5.07
N LEU A 848 -29.46 0.42 5.31
CA LEU A 848 -28.21 1.16 5.32
C LEU A 848 -27.75 1.54 3.90
N LYS A 849 -27.06 2.68 3.78
CA LYS A 849 -26.63 3.21 2.49
C LYS A 849 -25.56 2.31 1.86
N ASN A 850 -25.83 1.77 0.67
CA ASN A 850 -24.90 0.86 -0.02
C ASN A 850 -23.57 1.52 -0.41
N THR A 851 -23.54 2.85 -0.60
CA THR A 851 -22.31 3.63 -0.82
C THR A 851 -21.38 3.53 0.39
N PHE A 852 -21.86 3.92 1.58
CA PHE A 852 -21.08 3.90 2.81
C PHE A 852 -20.71 2.46 3.25
N LEU A 853 -21.63 1.50 3.10
CA LEU A 853 -21.32 0.09 3.38
C LEU A 853 -20.28 -0.47 2.41
N SER A 854 -20.32 -0.11 1.13
CA SER A 854 -19.30 -0.56 0.16
C SER A 854 -17.93 0.06 0.45
N ARG A 855 -17.90 1.35 0.85
CA ARG A 855 -16.67 2.04 1.28
C ARG A 855 -16.07 1.39 2.53
N SER A 856 -16.87 1.15 3.57
CA SER A 856 -16.42 0.46 4.79
C SER A 856 -15.87 -0.94 4.50
N ILE A 857 -16.48 -1.69 3.58
CA ILE A 857 -15.94 -2.99 3.13
C ILE A 857 -14.56 -2.85 2.48
N GLU A 858 -14.32 -1.79 1.70
CA GLU A 858 -13.01 -1.50 1.12
C GLU A 858 -11.97 -1.12 2.19
N THR A 859 -12.33 -0.21 3.11
CA THR A 859 -11.52 0.13 4.28
C THR A 859 -11.15 -1.11 5.10
N HIS A 860 -12.11 -2.00 5.40
CA HIS A 860 -11.83 -3.25 6.11
C HIS A 860 -11.01 -4.27 5.32
N ASN A 861 -11.13 -4.35 3.99
CA ASN A 861 -10.23 -5.20 3.21
C ASN A 861 -8.75 -4.81 3.41
N ASN A 862 -8.48 -3.51 3.59
CA ASN A 862 -7.15 -3.00 3.92
C ASN A 862 -6.81 -3.22 5.42
N LEU A 863 -7.68 -2.81 6.34
CA LEU A 863 -7.42 -2.88 7.80
C LEU A 863 -7.33 -4.31 8.37
N ASP A 864 -8.11 -5.25 7.82
CA ASP A 864 -8.15 -6.66 8.22
C ASP A 864 -6.96 -7.46 7.65
N SER A 865 -6.32 -6.95 6.59
CA SER A 865 -5.11 -7.54 5.97
C SER A 865 -3.81 -6.84 6.37
N TRP A 866 -3.91 -5.69 7.06
CA TRP A 866 -2.80 -4.85 7.50
C TRP A 866 -1.77 -5.61 8.37
N ARG A 867 -0.50 -5.27 8.20
CA ARG A 867 0.64 -5.80 8.96
C ARG A 867 1.54 -4.68 9.44
N ALA A 868 2.22 -4.90 10.57
CA ALA A 868 3.21 -3.98 11.09
C ALA A 868 4.46 -3.94 10.17
N PRO A 869 5.05 -2.75 9.92
CA PRO A 869 6.39 -2.64 9.35
C PRO A 869 7.44 -3.29 10.27
N GLU A 870 8.45 -3.96 9.70
CA GLU A 870 9.40 -4.82 10.44
C GLU A 870 10.16 -4.14 11.60
N HIS A 871 10.28 -2.81 11.58
CA HIS A 871 11.00 -2.01 12.59
C HIS A 871 10.10 -1.48 13.72
N MET A 872 8.81 -1.81 13.74
CA MET A 872 7.80 -1.23 14.63
C MET A 872 7.18 -2.27 15.55
N GLU A 873 7.01 -1.94 16.84
CA GLU A 873 6.35 -2.81 17.81
C GLU A 873 4.83 -2.55 17.83
N VAL A 874 3.99 -3.59 17.73
CA VAL A 874 2.54 -3.47 17.90
C VAL A 874 2.08 -4.18 19.17
N ILE A 875 1.35 -3.44 20.01
CA ILE A 875 0.73 -3.95 21.23
C ILE A 875 -0.79 -3.80 21.15
N GLN A 876 -1.50 -4.91 21.28
CA GLN A 876 -2.96 -4.96 21.33
C GLN A 876 -3.40 -5.15 22.79
N ILE A 877 -4.18 -4.20 23.33
CA ILE A 877 -4.71 -4.25 24.70
C ILE A 877 -6.24 -4.33 24.64
N ALA A 878 -6.77 -5.50 25.02
CA ALA A 878 -8.20 -5.76 25.09
C ALA A 878 -8.71 -5.63 26.53
N GLY A 879 -9.80 -4.89 26.76
CA GLY A 879 -10.54 -4.98 28.02
C GLY A 879 -11.32 -6.29 28.11
N TRP A 880 -11.46 -6.83 29.32
CA TRP A 880 -12.14 -8.10 29.55
C TRP A 880 -12.94 -8.10 30.86
N GLY A 881 -14.08 -8.80 30.84
CA GLY A 881 -14.84 -9.17 32.03
C GLY A 881 -16.14 -8.41 32.23
N LEU A 882 -16.52 -7.54 31.28
CA LEU A 882 -17.78 -6.78 31.30
C LEU A 882 -18.80 -7.40 30.34
N ASP A 883 -20.09 -7.25 30.66
CA ASP A 883 -21.18 -7.70 29.80
C ASP A 883 -21.21 -6.85 28.52
N THR A 884 -20.87 -7.50 27.41
CA THR A 884 -20.57 -6.90 26.10
C THR A 884 -21.55 -7.40 25.05
N VAL A 885 -22.04 -6.52 24.18
CA VAL A 885 -22.97 -6.88 23.09
C VAL A 885 -22.27 -7.77 22.06
N ARG A 886 -22.71 -9.03 21.92
CA ARG A 886 -22.28 -9.96 20.86
C ARG A 886 -23.24 -10.07 19.67
N GLY A 887 -24.45 -9.52 19.80
CA GLY A 887 -25.49 -9.56 18.77
C GLY A 887 -26.84 -9.08 19.32
N ILE A 888 -27.87 -9.17 18.48
CA ILE A 888 -29.27 -8.88 18.81
C ILE A 888 -30.15 -10.08 18.42
N SER A 889 -31.26 -10.29 19.12
CA SER A 889 -32.33 -11.19 18.70
C SER A 889 -33.55 -10.37 18.33
N TYR A 890 -34.29 -10.75 17.30
CA TYR A 890 -35.62 -10.21 17.04
C TYR A 890 -36.70 -11.19 17.47
N ASP A 891 -37.80 -10.67 17.98
CA ASP A 891 -39.01 -11.41 18.36
C ASP A 891 -40.29 -10.64 18.00
N ASP A 892 -41.42 -11.34 17.89
CA ASP A 892 -42.73 -10.69 17.80
C ASP A 892 -43.11 -10.19 19.20
N CYS A 893 -43.63 -8.98 19.26
CA CYS A 893 -44.05 -8.34 20.49
C CYS A 893 -45.39 -8.92 20.96
N ASP A 894 -45.35 -10.09 21.61
CA ASP A 894 -46.50 -10.75 22.28
C ASP A 894 -47.18 -9.89 23.38
N ILE A 895 -46.67 -8.67 23.61
CA ILE A 895 -47.25 -7.68 24.51
C ILE A 895 -48.22 -6.78 23.73
N LEU A 896 -49.50 -6.84 24.12
CA LEU A 896 -50.64 -6.04 23.62
C LEU A 896 -50.54 -4.53 23.96
N PHE A 897 -49.32 -4.03 24.10
CA PHE A 897 -48.92 -2.64 24.29
C PHE A 897 -47.71 -2.26 23.42
N CYS A 898 -47.26 -3.11 22.48
CA CYS A 898 -46.49 -2.55 21.37
C CYS A 898 -47.34 -1.45 20.70
N PRO A 899 -46.79 -0.24 20.50
CA PRO A 899 -47.55 0.88 20.00
C PRO A 899 -48.08 0.52 18.61
N ASP A 900 -49.41 0.53 18.48
CA ASP A 900 -50.22 0.06 17.34
C ASP A 900 -50.13 1.00 16.11
N ASN A 901 -48.89 1.43 15.80
CA ASN A 901 -48.60 2.52 14.87
C ASN A 901 -47.62 2.15 13.73
N LEU A 902 -46.65 1.24 13.92
CA LEU A 902 -45.58 1.03 12.91
C LEU A 902 -45.22 -0.44 12.56
N SER A 903 -44.63 -1.28 13.44
CA SER A 903 -44.21 -2.65 13.00
C SER A 903 -44.29 -3.85 13.96
N ASN A 904 -44.66 -3.69 15.25
CA ASN A 904 -44.71 -4.78 16.26
C ASN A 904 -43.39 -5.57 16.49
N LEU A 905 -42.27 -5.20 15.88
CA LEU A 905 -41.02 -5.96 15.96
C LEU A 905 -40.20 -5.53 17.19
N ASP A 906 -40.17 -6.38 18.23
CA ASP A 906 -39.27 -6.18 19.37
C ASP A 906 -37.90 -6.84 19.14
N ARG A 907 -36.94 -6.47 19.99
CA ARG A 907 -35.54 -6.79 19.82
C ARG A 907 -34.82 -6.84 21.16
N LYS A 908 -33.99 -7.86 21.36
CA LYS A 908 -33.30 -8.16 22.61
C LYS A 908 -31.77 -8.19 22.46
N LEU A 909 -31.05 -7.61 23.41
CA LEU A 909 -29.59 -7.65 23.45
C LEU A 909 -29.06 -9.05 23.78
N ILE A 910 -28.06 -9.50 23.02
CA ILE A 910 -27.35 -10.76 23.29
C ILE A 910 -25.96 -10.45 23.84
N LEU A 911 -25.71 -10.81 25.10
CA LEU A 911 -24.54 -10.38 25.88
C LEU A 911 -23.52 -11.51 26.15
N THR A 912 -22.23 -11.15 26.22
CA THR A 912 -21.09 -12.02 26.60
C THR A 912 -20.18 -11.35 27.64
N GLU A 913 -19.48 -12.11 28.48
CA GLU A 913 -18.42 -11.58 29.38
C GLU A 913 -17.13 -11.21 28.64
N ASP A 914 -17.03 -11.62 27.38
CA ASP A 914 -15.79 -11.65 26.62
C ASP A 914 -15.49 -10.31 25.93
N GLY A 915 -15.48 -9.22 26.69
CA GLY A 915 -15.21 -7.87 26.19
C GLY A 915 -15.18 -6.80 27.27
N ASP A 916 -15.28 -5.54 26.82
CA ASP A 916 -15.14 -4.31 27.60
C ASP A 916 -16.43 -3.47 27.68
N GLU A 917 -17.60 -4.11 27.53
CA GLU A 917 -18.95 -3.54 27.32
C GLU A 917 -19.27 -3.23 25.84
N THR A 918 -18.29 -2.79 25.05
CA THR A 918 -18.53 -2.36 23.65
C THR A 918 -17.86 -3.25 22.61
N VAL A 919 -16.66 -3.77 22.87
CA VAL A 919 -15.86 -4.54 21.92
C VAL A 919 -15.54 -5.91 22.51
N VAL A 920 -15.89 -6.96 21.76
CA VAL A 920 -15.52 -8.34 22.13
C VAL A 920 -14.01 -8.56 21.97
N VAL A 921 -13.39 -9.26 22.92
CA VAL A 921 -11.94 -9.51 22.97
C VAL A 921 -11.36 -10.06 21.66
N PRO A 922 -12.01 -11.00 20.93
CA PRO A 922 -11.48 -11.49 19.65
C PRO A 922 -11.44 -10.42 18.54
N SER A 923 -12.24 -9.35 18.65
CA SER A 923 -12.14 -8.16 17.78
C SER A 923 -11.05 -7.20 18.25
N ALA A 924 -10.95 -6.98 19.57
CA ALA A 924 -9.91 -6.12 20.16
C ALA A 924 -8.47 -6.64 19.94
N ALA A 925 -8.27 -7.96 19.91
CA ALA A 925 -6.95 -8.61 19.79
C ALA A 925 -6.83 -9.48 18.51
N ALA A 926 -7.38 -9.00 17.39
CA ALA A 926 -7.53 -9.77 16.16
C ALA A 926 -6.20 -10.11 15.43
N MET A 927 -5.14 -9.28 15.53
CA MET A 927 -3.91 -9.49 14.76
C MET A 927 -3.10 -10.67 15.30
N GLU A 928 -2.74 -11.61 14.44
CA GLU A 928 -1.85 -12.73 14.71
C GLU A 928 -0.37 -12.30 14.66
N GLY A 929 0.48 -12.90 15.50
CA GLY A 929 1.91 -12.62 15.57
C GLY A 929 2.29 -11.46 16.49
N GLU A 930 1.45 -10.43 16.59
CA GLU A 930 1.69 -9.26 17.45
C GLU A 930 1.42 -9.54 18.94
N GLU A 931 1.93 -8.67 19.82
CA GLU A 931 1.76 -8.81 21.26
C GLU A 931 0.32 -8.49 21.70
N ARG A 932 -0.19 -9.28 22.64
CA ARG A 932 -1.57 -9.22 23.13
C ARG A 932 -1.58 -9.19 24.65
N TYR A 933 -2.32 -8.23 25.20
CA TYR A 933 -2.54 -8.05 26.63
C TYR A 933 -4.02 -7.89 26.93
N TYR A 934 -4.43 -8.35 28.10
CA TYR A 934 -5.81 -8.31 28.57
C TYR A 934 -5.87 -7.50 29.87
N LEU A 935 -6.64 -6.41 29.88
CA LEU A 935 -6.96 -5.65 31.09
C LEU A 935 -8.22 -6.27 31.71
N ASN A 936 -8.07 -6.88 32.89
CA ASN A 936 -9.18 -7.47 33.63
C ASN A 936 -9.98 -6.37 34.36
N LEU A 937 -10.91 -5.75 33.62
CA LEU A 937 -11.78 -4.69 34.12
C LEU A 937 -12.65 -5.17 35.27
N LYS A 938 -13.16 -6.40 35.21
CA LYS A 938 -13.97 -7.01 36.28
C LYS A 938 -13.28 -7.03 37.63
N LEU A 939 -11.99 -7.42 37.67
CA LEU A 939 -11.19 -7.39 38.90
C LEU A 939 -10.73 -5.98 39.26
N TYR A 940 -10.46 -5.12 38.28
CA TYR A 940 -10.08 -3.73 38.54
C TYR A 940 -11.22 -2.94 39.22
N ASN A 941 -12.45 -3.12 38.77
CA ASN A 941 -13.66 -2.48 39.29
C ASN A 941 -14.17 -3.09 40.61
N ASN A 942 -13.58 -4.19 41.11
CA ASN A 942 -14.12 -4.93 42.26
C ASN A 942 -14.11 -4.09 43.56
N PRO A 943 -15.24 -3.95 44.28
CA PRO A 943 -15.36 -3.08 45.46
C PRO A 943 -14.59 -3.56 46.69
N LEU A 944 -14.23 -4.85 46.75
CA LEU A 944 -13.50 -5.42 47.89
C LEU A 944 -12.01 -5.00 47.93
N ASP A 945 -11.53 -4.28 46.90
CA ASP A 945 -10.18 -3.73 46.84
C ASP A 945 -10.16 -2.29 47.38
N LEU A 946 -9.63 -2.12 48.59
CA LEU A 946 -9.73 -0.97 49.52
C LEU A 946 -9.15 0.40 49.04
N LYS A 947 -9.12 0.69 47.74
CA LYS A 947 -8.60 1.93 47.16
C LYS A 947 -9.54 2.52 46.12
N PHE A 948 -10.48 3.37 46.57
CA PHE A 948 -11.23 4.40 45.80
C PHE A 948 -11.36 4.14 44.29
N ARG A 949 -12.46 3.54 43.82
CA ARG A 949 -12.65 3.23 42.40
C ARG A 949 -13.98 3.70 41.86
N ILE A 950 -13.90 4.58 40.86
CA ILE A 950 -14.95 4.77 39.86
C ILE A 950 -14.82 3.59 38.89
N SER A 951 -15.90 2.88 38.61
CA SER A 951 -15.93 1.79 37.63
C SER A 951 -15.48 2.26 36.25
N ARG A 952 -14.72 1.42 35.54
CA ARG A 952 -14.24 1.67 34.17
C ARG A 952 -14.80 0.68 33.17
N ASN A 953 -15.13 1.17 31.97
CA ASN A 953 -15.61 0.43 30.82
C ASN A 953 -14.84 0.85 29.55
N HIS A 954 -15.33 0.51 28.36
CA HIS A 954 -14.73 0.91 27.08
C HIS A 954 -14.48 2.43 26.95
N ALA A 955 -15.43 3.28 27.35
CA ALA A 955 -15.36 4.72 27.08
C ALA A 955 -14.25 5.40 27.88
N ASP A 956 -14.06 5.01 29.14
CA ASP A 956 -13.07 5.55 30.07
C ASP A 956 -11.93 4.55 30.38
N ILE A 957 -11.67 3.56 29.50
CA ILE A 957 -10.68 2.49 29.75
C ILE A 957 -9.27 3.02 30.06
N LEU A 958 -8.88 4.14 29.43
CA LEU A 958 -7.58 4.80 29.65
C LEU A 958 -7.46 5.50 30.99
N GLU A 959 -8.54 5.65 31.75
CA GLU A 959 -8.54 6.15 33.12
C GLU A 959 -8.14 5.10 34.16
N ALA A 960 -7.99 3.83 33.76
CA ALA A 960 -7.45 2.80 34.62
C ALA A 960 -5.95 3.05 34.85
N THR A 961 -5.57 3.53 36.04
CA THR A 961 -4.16 3.80 36.40
C THR A 961 -3.18 2.64 36.10
N PRO A 962 -3.54 1.34 36.31
CA PRO A 962 -2.68 0.23 35.91
C PRO A 962 -2.39 0.20 34.40
N LEU A 963 -3.33 0.60 33.55
CA LEU A 963 -3.12 0.71 32.11
C LEU A 963 -2.21 1.91 31.77
N GLN A 964 -2.38 3.04 32.44
CA GLN A 964 -1.51 4.22 32.28
C GLN A 964 -0.06 3.89 32.64
N ASP A 965 0.16 3.21 33.77
CA ASP A 965 1.49 2.75 34.21
C ASP A 965 2.09 1.72 33.24
N PHE A 966 1.27 0.82 32.70
CA PHE A 966 1.70 -0.16 31.70
C PHE A 966 2.10 0.50 30.36
N ILE A 967 1.34 1.50 29.89
CA ILE A 967 1.67 2.29 28.68
C ILE A 967 2.99 3.05 28.90
N LYS A 968 3.17 3.74 30.04
CA LYS A 968 4.43 4.41 30.39
C LYS A 968 5.62 3.43 30.42
N ASN A 969 5.42 2.25 30.99
CA ASN A 969 6.44 1.19 31.02
C ASN A 969 6.82 0.71 29.61
N ILE A 970 5.83 0.44 28.75
CA ILE A 970 6.05 0.07 27.34
C ILE A 970 6.87 1.15 26.60
N ILE A 971 6.49 2.43 26.72
CA ILE A 971 7.23 3.54 26.09
C ILE A 971 8.66 3.65 26.64
N GLN A 972 8.87 3.27 27.90
CA GLN A 972 10.20 3.13 28.51
C GLN A 972 10.97 1.86 28.10
N ASN A 973 10.43 1.03 27.19
CA ASN A 973 10.95 -0.29 26.81
C ASN A 973 11.05 -1.27 28.00
N LYS A 974 10.15 -1.13 28.99
CA LYS A 974 10.02 -2.00 30.16
C LYS A 974 8.78 -2.87 30.03
N LYS A 975 8.96 -4.19 30.11
CA LYS A 975 7.85 -5.16 30.19
C LYS A 975 7.63 -5.61 31.63
N GLU A 976 7.51 -4.64 32.52
CA GLU A 976 7.23 -4.87 33.95
C GLU A 976 5.79 -5.37 34.13
N GLN A 977 5.59 -6.31 35.07
CA GLN A 977 4.27 -6.84 35.38
C GLN A 977 3.45 -5.80 36.15
N VAL A 978 2.34 -5.36 35.55
CA VAL A 978 1.39 -4.43 36.18
C VAL A 978 0.12 -5.18 36.60
N THR A 979 -0.47 -4.79 37.73
CA THR A 979 -1.66 -5.44 38.28
C THR A 979 -2.84 -5.38 37.29
N TYR A 980 -3.68 -6.42 37.30
CA TYR A 980 -4.84 -6.62 36.40
C TYR A 980 -4.55 -6.75 34.90
N ILE A 981 -3.29 -6.68 34.46
CA ILE A 981 -2.90 -6.85 33.07
C ILE A 981 -2.14 -8.18 32.90
N SER A 982 -2.57 -9.01 31.94
CA SER A 982 -1.98 -10.33 31.65
C SER A 982 -1.78 -10.57 30.16
N THR A 983 -0.80 -11.41 29.79
CA THR A 983 -0.60 -11.92 28.42
C THR A 983 -1.45 -13.15 28.11
N GLU A 984 -1.91 -13.87 29.14
CA GLU A 984 -2.94 -14.90 29.01
C GLU A 984 -4.32 -14.29 29.20
N LYS A 985 -5.28 -14.73 28.36
CA LYS A 985 -6.68 -14.31 28.46
C LYS A 985 -7.27 -14.79 29.80
N PRO A 986 -7.88 -13.90 30.61
CA PRO A 986 -8.52 -14.30 31.86
C PRO A 986 -9.62 -15.34 31.65
N LYS A 987 -9.88 -16.14 32.69
CA LYS A 987 -10.88 -17.21 32.67
C LYS A 987 -12.06 -16.82 33.53
N VAL A 988 -13.26 -17.15 33.06
CA VAL A 988 -14.50 -17.03 33.83
C VAL A 988 -14.49 -18.09 34.94
N GLU A 989 -14.47 -17.67 36.20
CA GLU A 989 -14.58 -18.57 37.35
C GLU A 989 -16.05 -18.89 37.65
N LYS A 990 -16.34 -20.14 38.04
CA LYS A 990 -17.72 -20.61 38.25
C LYS A 990 -18.44 -19.96 39.43
N GLU A 991 -17.68 -19.37 40.34
CA GLU A 991 -18.17 -18.75 41.58
C GLU A 991 -18.53 -17.27 41.44
N TYR A 992 -18.43 -16.68 40.23
CA TYR A 992 -18.96 -15.36 39.95
C TYR A 992 -20.44 -15.43 39.59
N LYS A 993 -21.24 -14.60 40.27
CA LYS A 993 -22.66 -14.35 40.03
C LYS A 993 -22.79 -12.94 39.47
N ARG A 994 -23.44 -12.77 38.32
CA ARG A 994 -23.89 -11.47 37.80
C ARG A 994 -25.40 -11.39 37.88
N LEU A 995 -25.90 -10.17 37.98
CA LEU A 995 -27.31 -9.86 37.86
C LEU A 995 -27.50 -9.10 36.55
N ARG A 996 -28.42 -9.57 35.70
CA ARG A 996 -28.90 -8.81 34.54
C ARG A 996 -30.39 -8.57 34.74
N TYR A 997 -30.79 -7.35 34.48
CA TYR A 997 -32.12 -6.81 34.74
C TYR A 997 -32.72 -6.40 33.41
N ARG A 998 -33.95 -6.86 33.14
CA ARG A 998 -34.70 -6.54 31.93
C ARG A 998 -36.09 -6.06 32.37
N LEU A 999 -36.40 -4.79 32.10
CA LEU A 999 -37.65 -4.16 32.50
C LEU A 999 -38.39 -3.63 31.28
N HIS A 1000 -39.64 -4.03 31.12
CA HIS A 1000 -40.53 -3.46 30.13
C HIS A 1000 -41.25 -2.22 30.69
N SER A 1001 -41.43 -1.20 29.84
CA SER A 1001 -42.21 0.03 30.14
C SER A 1001 -43.67 -0.28 30.56
N PRO A 1002 -44.39 0.61 31.29
CA PRO A 1002 -44.10 2.02 31.59
C PRO A 1002 -43.56 2.25 33.01
N VAL A 1003 -42.43 1.64 33.30
CA VAL A 1003 -41.76 1.71 34.60
C VAL A 1003 -40.30 2.09 34.39
N LYS A 1004 -39.73 2.89 35.30
CA LYS A 1004 -38.29 3.11 35.39
C LYS A 1004 -37.67 2.28 36.49
N ILE A 1005 -36.40 1.92 36.29
CA ILE A 1005 -35.59 1.16 37.22
C ILE A 1005 -34.53 2.08 37.85
N ASP A 1006 -34.48 2.04 39.17
CA ASP A 1006 -33.39 2.56 40.00
C ASP A 1006 -32.82 1.36 40.77
N ILE A 1007 -31.49 1.20 40.80
CA ILE A 1007 -30.83 0.14 41.57
C ILE A 1007 -29.83 0.79 42.50
N ILE A 1008 -29.91 0.50 43.80
CA ILE A 1008 -29.07 1.13 44.83
C ILE A 1008 -28.32 0.03 45.58
N ASP A 1009 -26.99 0.14 45.69
CA ASP A 1009 -26.19 -0.81 46.48
C ASP A 1009 -26.09 -0.45 47.97
N GLU A 1010 -25.52 -1.35 48.78
CA GLU A 1010 -25.33 -1.14 50.23
C GLU A 1010 -24.47 0.09 50.61
N ASN A 1011 -23.77 0.71 49.66
CA ASN A 1011 -22.98 1.93 49.86
C ASN A 1011 -23.73 3.19 49.39
N GLY A 1012 -24.89 3.05 48.76
CA GLY A 1012 -25.69 4.13 48.18
C GLY A 1012 -25.32 4.48 46.74
N ASN A 1013 -24.51 3.68 46.05
CA ASN A 1013 -24.21 3.87 44.62
C ASN A 1013 -25.45 3.52 43.79
N HIS A 1014 -25.76 4.31 42.76
CA HIS A 1014 -26.97 4.14 41.93
C HIS A 1014 -26.71 3.62 40.51
N ILE A 1015 -27.71 2.94 39.92
CA ILE A 1015 -27.86 2.69 38.49
C ILE A 1015 -29.27 3.12 38.08
N GLY A 1016 -29.41 3.95 37.05
CA GLY A 1016 -30.72 4.35 36.51
C GLY A 1016 -30.72 5.74 35.88
N ILE A 1017 -31.91 6.21 35.50
CA ILE A 1017 -32.12 7.57 34.96
C ILE A 1017 -32.10 8.59 36.09
N ILE A 1018 -31.37 9.69 35.90
CA ILE A 1018 -31.29 10.82 36.84
C ILE A 1018 -31.86 12.10 36.24
N GLU A 1019 -32.27 13.04 37.08
CA GLU A 1019 -32.72 14.36 36.64
C GLU A 1019 -31.59 15.11 35.92
N ASN A 1020 -31.89 15.72 34.78
CA ASN A 1020 -30.97 16.63 34.14
C ASN A 1020 -31.01 17.99 34.87
N ASN A 1021 -29.86 18.40 35.42
CA ASN A 1021 -29.74 19.65 36.17
C ASN A 1021 -29.76 20.90 35.26
N ASP A 1022 -29.58 20.74 33.94
CA ASP A 1022 -29.80 21.82 32.98
C ASP A 1022 -31.27 21.85 32.54
N GLN A 1023 -31.99 22.88 32.97
CA GLN A 1023 -33.39 23.10 32.63
C GLN A 1023 -33.61 23.51 31.18
N ASP A 1024 -32.55 23.90 30.47
CA ASP A 1024 -32.57 24.19 29.04
C ASP A 1024 -32.19 22.97 28.17
N SER A 1025 -31.92 21.79 28.76
CA SER A 1025 -31.60 20.55 28.02
C SER A 1025 -32.83 19.66 27.80
N ASP A 1026 -32.92 19.04 26.61
CA ASP A 1026 -33.90 17.98 26.30
C ASP A 1026 -33.29 16.56 26.29
N ILE A 1027 -32.01 16.43 26.66
CA ILE A 1027 -31.30 15.14 26.70
C ILE A 1027 -31.50 14.48 28.07
N ARG A 1028 -31.79 13.18 28.09
CA ARG A 1028 -31.95 12.39 29.32
C ARG A 1028 -30.59 11.97 29.88
N ARG A 1029 -30.47 11.90 31.21
CA ARG A 1029 -29.24 11.48 31.89
C ARG A 1029 -29.41 10.17 32.63
N TYR A 1030 -28.32 9.42 32.80
CA TYR A 1030 -28.28 8.22 33.63
C TYR A 1030 -26.94 8.09 34.36
N GLU A 1031 -26.89 7.28 35.41
CA GLU A 1031 -25.65 6.91 36.10
C GLU A 1031 -25.48 5.38 36.28
N GLN A 1032 -24.25 4.97 36.58
CA GLN A 1032 -23.76 3.58 36.64
C GLN A 1032 -22.66 3.49 37.73
N GLU A 1033 -22.97 3.93 38.94
CA GLU A 1033 -21.97 4.03 40.02
C GLU A 1033 -21.64 2.65 40.63
N VAL A 1034 -22.60 1.72 40.59
CA VAL A 1034 -22.42 0.36 41.12
C VAL A 1034 -21.27 -0.38 40.40
N PRO A 1035 -20.41 -1.13 41.10
CA PRO A 1035 -19.32 -1.89 40.49
C PRO A 1035 -19.73 -2.87 39.38
N ASN A 1036 -19.00 -2.84 38.26
CA ASN A 1036 -19.25 -3.68 37.08
C ASN A 1036 -20.69 -3.57 36.53
N SER A 1037 -21.33 -2.42 36.74
CA SER A 1037 -22.68 -2.17 36.26
C SER A 1037 -22.73 -1.64 34.83
N TYR A 1038 -23.92 -1.71 34.25
CA TYR A 1038 -24.29 -0.98 33.02
C TYR A 1038 -25.78 -0.62 33.07
N TYR A 1039 -26.15 0.34 32.23
CA TYR A 1039 -27.52 0.79 31.96
C TYR A 1039 -27.63 1.13 30.47
N MET A 1040 -28.64 0.58 29.79
CA MET A 1040 -28.92 0.81 28.36
C MET A 1040 -30.42 0.74 28.09
N GLU A 1041 -30.91 1.55 27.16
CA GLU A 1041 -32.24 1.38 26.56
C GLU A 1041 -32.09 0.74 25.17
N PHE A 1042 -32.90 -0.27 24.88
CA PHE A 1042 -32.85 -1.02 23.62
C PHE A 1042 -34.24 -1.61 23.32
N GLY A 1043 -34.85 -1.22 22.20
CA GLY A 1043 -36.27 -1.50 21.97
C GLY A 1043 -37.14 -0.84 23.04
N GLU A 1044 -38.22 -1.51 23.46
CA GLU A 1044 -39.07 -1.06 24.57
C GLU A 1044 -38.55 -1.53 25.95
N THR A 1045 -37.35 -2.12 25.98
CA THR A 1045 -36.76 -2.73 27.17
C THR A 1045 -35.64 -1.86 27.75
N LYS A 1046 -35.73 -1.61 29.06
CA LYS A 1046 -34.66 -1.02 29.87
C LYS A 1046 -33.76 -2.15 30.40
N TYR A 1047 -32.49 -2.13 30.03
CA TYR A 1047 -31.48 -3.08 30.43
C TYR A 1047 -30.58 -2.48 31.51
N ALA A 1048 -30.35 -3.22 32.59
CA ALA A 1048 -29.30 -2.91 33.55
C ALA A 1048 -28.56 -4.18 33.97
N GLY A 1049 -27.38 -4.04 34.56
CA GLY A 1049 -26.67 -5.17 35.16
C GLY A 1049 -25.75 -4.73 36.29
N ALA A 1050 -25.35 -5.67 37.14
CA ALA A 1050 -24.49 -5.43 38.30
C ALA A 1050 -23.76 -6.70 38.79
N GLU A 1051 -22.74 -6.51 39.63
CA GLU A 1051 -22.06 -7.60 40.35
C GLU A 1051 -23.00 -8.24 41.38
N GLY A 1052 -23.27 -9.54 41.24
CA GLY A 1052 -24.28 -10.25 42.04
C GLY A 1052 -23.85 -10.68 43.44
N ARG A 1053 -22.67 -10.24 43.90
CA ARG A 1053 -22.18 -10.44 45.27
C ARG A 1053 -22.44 -9.25 46.20
N ILE A 1054 -22.85 -8.10 45.66
CA ILE A 1054 -23.16 -6.89 46.41
C ILE A 1054 -24.65 -6.90 46.71
N ALA A 1055 -25.06 -6.61 47.94
CA ALA A 1055 -26.47 -6.42 48.27
C ALA A 1055 -27.00 -5.15 47.58
N GLN A 1056 -28.16 -5.26 46.94
CA GLN A 1056 -28.78 -4.23 46.11
C GLN A 1056 -30.28 -4.17 46.35
N ASP A 1057 -30.83 -2.97 46.47
CA ASP A 1057 -32.26 -2.72 46.44
C ASP A 1057 -32.64 -2.21 45.04
N VAL A 1058 -33.50 -2.97 44.35
CA VAL A 1058 -34.09 -2.56 43.07
C VAL A 1058 -35.41 -1.84 43.37
N ILE A 1059 -35.51 -0.59 42.93
CA ILE A 1059 -36.69 0.27 43.08
C ILE A 1059 -37.26 0.51 41.68
N LEU A 1060 -38.49 0.04 41.48
CA LEU A 1060 -39.26 0.20 40.26
C LEU A 1060 -40.32 1.27 40.49
N LYS A 1061 -40.34 2.31 39.66
CA LYS A 1061 -41.29 3.43 39.80
C LYS A 1061 -42.18 3.52 38.56
N GLY A 1062 -43.49 3.49 38.79
CA GLY A 1062 -44.49 3.64 37.75
C GLY A 1062 -44.49 5.05 37.15
N GLU A 1063 -44.41 5.13 35.83
CA GLU A 1063 -44.41 6.38 35.06
C GLU A 1063 -45.75 6.62 34.35
N ASP A 1064 -46.53 5.56 34.11
CA ASP A 1064 -47.83 5.62 33.42
C ASP A 1064 -48.72 4.44 33.86
N LEU A 1065 -49.98 4.48 33.44
CA LEU A 1065 -50.97 3.42 33.65
C LEU A 1065 -50.79 2.28 32.64
N GLY A 1066 -50.50 1.06 33.13
CA GLY A 1066 -50.31 -0.11 32.27
C GLY A 1066 -50.01 -1.38 33.05
N THR A 1067 -49.27 -2.28 32.42
CA THR A 1067 -48.67 -3.47 33.07
C THR A 1067 -47.19 -3.51 32.75
N PHE A 1068 -46.34 -3.87 33.72
CA PHE A 1068 -44.91 -4.11 33.48
C PHE A 1068 -44.55 -5.58 33.68
N THR A 1069 -43.45 -5.99 33.05
CA THR A 1069 -42.77 -7.26 33.31
C THR A 1069 -41.32 -6.96 33.68
N PHE A 1070 -40.85 -7.58 34.76
CA PHE A 1070 -39.47 -7.45 35.24
C PHE A 1070 -38.81 -8.82 35.34
N GLU A 1071 -37.68 -8.98 34.65
CA GLU A 1071 -36.88 -10.21 34.64
C GLU A 1071 -35.49 -9.97 35.25
N ILE A 1072 -35.04 -10.94 36.04
CA ILE A 1072 -33.73 -10.96 36.70
C ILE A 1072 -33.02 -12.26 36.37
N ASP A 1073 -31.95 -12.18 35.58
CA ASP A 1073 -31.07 -13.30 35.29
C ASP A 1073 -29.89 -13.35 36.27
N GLU A 1074 -29.90 -14.31 37.19
CA GLU A 1074 -28.74 -14.66 38.02
C GLU A 1074 -27.79 -15.55 37.20
N VAL A 1075 -26.76 -14.96 36.60
CA VAL A 1075 -25.81 -15.64 35.69
C VAL A 1075 -24.56 -16.09 36.44
N PHE A 1076 -24.36 -17.41 36.53
CA PHE A 1076 -23.24 -18.06 37.20
C PHE A 1076 -22.17 -18.54 36.19
N GLY A 1077 -20.95 -18.06 36.38
CA GLY A 1077 -19.80 -18.44 35.57
C GLY A 1077 -20.05 -18.37 34.06
N THR A 1078 -19.82 -19.48 33.35
CA THR A 1078 -19.92 -19.59 31.90
C THR A 1078 -21.33 -19.85 31.35
N GLY A 1079 -22.39 -19.63 32.14
CA GLY A 1079 -23.77 -19.62 31.62
C GLY A 1079 -24.79 -20.55 32.30
N GLU A 1080 -24.61 -20.94 33.56
CA GLU A 1080 -25.76 -21.43 34.33
C GLU A 1080 -26.58 -20.20 34.75
N THR A 1081 -27.81 -20.07 34.26
CA THR A 1081 -28.66 -18.90 34.49
C THR A 1081 -29.92 -19.29 35.25
N LYS A 1082 -30.18 -18.63 36.37
CA LYS A 1082 -31.46 -18.72 37.09
C LYS A 1082 -32.25 -17.43 36.81
N ASN A 1083 -33.30 -17.53 36.01
CA ASN A 1083 -34.23 -16.42 35.76
C ASN A 1083 -35.27 -16.34 36.89
N THR A 1084 -35.58 -15.12 37.33
CA THR A 1084 -36.75 -14.78 38.15
C THR A 1084 -37.58 -13.73 37.40
N THR A 1085 -38.84 -14.04 37.11
CA THR A 1085 -39.75 -13.17 36.36
C THR A 1085 -40.91 -12.71 37.24
N PHE A 1086 -41.23 -11.42 37.20
CA PHE A 1086 -42.45 -10.82 37.72
C PHE A 1086 -43.24 -10.29 36.53
N GLU A 1087 -44.27 -11.02 36.10
CA GLU A 1087 -44.93 -10.80 34.81
C GLU A 1087 -46.27 -10.06 34.93
N ASN A 1088 -46.57 -9.17 33.97
CA ASN A 1088 -47.86 -8.49 33.80
C ASN A 1088 -48.40 -7.78 35.06
N ILE A 1089 -47.53 -7.20 35.88
CA ILE A 1089 -47.92 -6.51 37.13
C ILE A 1089 -48.61 -5.18 36.78
N PRO A 1090 -49.87 -4.93 37.21
CA PRO A 1090 -50.53 -3.64 36.97
C PRO A 1090 -49.80 -2.50 37.68
N VAL A 1091 -49.67 -1.35 37.00
CA VAL A 1091 -48.94 -0.17 37.51
C VAL A 1091 -49.61 1.13 37.07
N MET A 1092 -49.40 2.19 37.85
CA MET A 1092 -49.81 3.56 37.55
C MET A 1092 -48.69 4.54 37.95
N GLU A 1093 -48.77 5.77 37.45
CA GLU A 1093 -47.87 6.86 37.86
C GLU A 1093 -47.81 7.00 39.39
N GLY A 1094 -46.60 7.04 39.95
CA GLY A 1094 -46.36 7.20 41.39
C GLY A 1094 -46.35 5.92 42.22
N MET A 1095 -46.76 4.77 41.67
CA MET A 1095 -46.60 3.47 42.33
C MET A 1095 -45.11 3.09 42.44
N ILE A 1096 -44.72 2.48 43.56
CA ILE A 1096 -43.34 2.06 43.85
C ILE A 1096 -43.33 0.56 44.17
N ALA A 1097 -42.47 -0.21 43.52
CA ALA A 1097 -42.19 -1.60 43.87
C ALA A 1097 -40.71 -1.77 44.22
N GLU A 1098 -40.42 -2.41 45.35
CA GLU A 1098 -39.06 -2.60 45.87
C GLU A 1098 -38.71 -4.09 45.97
N ILE A 1099 -37.49 -4.46 45.58
CA ILE A 1099 -36.97 -5.83 45.65
C ILE A 1099 -35.56 -5.79 46.22
N ALA A 1100 -35.37 -6.34 47.42
CA ALA A 1100 -34.04 -6.55 47.99
C ALA A 1100 -33.38 -7.79 47.38
N ILE A 1101 -32.14 -7.66 46.89
CA ILE A 1101 -31.36 -8.74 46.28
C ILE A 1101 -30.03 -8.90 47.03
N SER A 1102 -29.71 -10.14 47.39
CA SER A 1102 -28.44 -10.50 48.03
C SER A 1102 -27.97 -11.88 47.53
N ASP A 1103 -27.82 -12.86 48.40
CA ASP A 1103 -27.51 -14.25 48.02
C ASP A 1103 -28.56 -14.80 47.03
N SER A 1104 -29.82 -14.37 47.16
CA SER A 1104 -30.92 -14.61 46.23
C SER A 1104 -31.77 -13.35 46.03
N VAL A 1105 -32.61 -13.35 44.99
CA VAL A 1105 -33.71 -12.40 44.81
C VAL A 1105 -34.72 -12.52 45.97
N GLY A 1106 -35.13 -11.39 46.56
CA GLY A 1106 -36.15 -11.29 47.62
C GLY A 1106 -37.58 -11.11 47.12
N GLU A 1107 -38.53 -10.96 48.03
CA GLU A 1107 -39.93 -10.66 47.70
C GLU A 1107 -40.06 -9.23 47.12
N MET A 1108 -40.96 -9.03 46.15
CA MET A 1108 -41.31 -7.71 45.61
C MET A 1108 -42.39 -7.08 46.49
N GLU A 1109 -42.06 -5.97 47.16
CA GLU A 1109 -42.98 -5.19 48.00
C GLU A 1109 -43.52 -3.99 47.24
N ILE A 1110 -44.84 -3.89 47.07
CA ILE A 1110 -45.51 -2.83 46.30
C ILE A 1110 -46.21 -1.85 47.23
N ASP A 1111 -45.96 -0.55 47.03
CA ASP A 1111 -46.71 0.60 47.53
C ASP A 1111 -47.44 1.24 46.32
N ILE A 1112 -48.79 1.24 46.33
CA ILE A 1112 -49.58 1.74 45.18
C ILE A 1112 -49.67 3.26 45.12
N ASN A 1113 -49.58 3.96 46.25
CA ASN A 1113 -49.93 5.38 46.34
C ASN A 1113 -48.74 6.29 46.69
N GLY A 1114 -47.57 5.71 46.97
CA GLY A 1114 -46.34 6.41 47.34
C GLY A 1114 -46.35 6.98 48.77
N ASP A 1115 -47.21 6.48 49.67
CA ASP A 1115 -47.28 6.96 51.06
C ASP A 1115 -46.27 6.31 52.02
N GLY A 1116 -45.59 5.24 51.58
CA GLY A 1116 -44.59 4.49 52.32
C GLY A 1116 -45.11 3.26 53.06
N GLU A 1117 -46.41 2.98 53.04
CA GLU A 1117 -46.97 1.70 53.52
C GLU A 1117 -46.99 0.64 52.39
N LYS A 1118 -46.45 -0.55 52.66
CA LYS A 1118 -46.43 -1.66 51.69
C LYS A 1118 -47.80 -2.32 51.60
N ASP A 1119 -48.42 -2.22 50.43
CA ASP A 1119 -49.77 -2.69 50.11
C ASP A 1119 -49.83 -4.17 49.72
N PHE A 1120 -48.81 -4.68 49.00
CA PHE A 1120 -48.73 -6.06 48.50
C PHE A 1120 -47.31 -6.63 48.54
N ILE A 1121 -47.21 -7.96 48.52
CA ILE A 1121 -45.95 -8.71 48.47
C ILE A 1121 -46.10 -9.84 47.44
N ILE A 1122 -45.14 -9.96 46.51
CA ILE A 1122 -45.10 -10.99 45.46
C ILE A 1122 -43.78 -11.77 45.58
N ARG A 1123 -43.83 -13.11 45.46
CA ARG A 1123 -42.66 -13.97 45.70
C ARG A 1123 -41.87 -14.29 44.43
N PRO A 1124 -40.53 -14.47 44.52
CA PRO A 1124 -39.71 -14.96 43.42
C PRO A 1124 -40.22 -16.28 42.83
N GLY A 1125 -40.52 -16.30 41.53
CA GLY A 1125 -40.94 -17.50 40.81
C GLY A 1125 -42.39 -17.95 41.08
N GLU A 1126 -43.19 -17.14 41.78
CA GLU A 1126 -44.65 -17.23 41.76
C GLU A 1126 -45.17 -16.18 40.77
N GLU A 1127 -45.94 -16.60 39.75
CA GLU A 1127 -46.72 -15.66 38.92
C GLU A 1127 -47.64 -14.86 39.86
N ALA A 1128 -47.76 -13.55 39.64
CA ALA A 1128 -48.68 -12.73 40.44
C ALA A 1128 -50.09 -13.30 40.29
N SER A 1129 -50.64 -13.85 41.38
CA SER A 1129 -51.94 -14.52 41.32
C SER A 1129 -52.97 -13.57 40.72
N LYS A 1130 -53.84 -14.07 39.85
CA LYS A 1130 -54.82 -13.21 39.16
C LYS A 1130 -55.76 -12.53 40.16
N GLU A 1131 -55.92 -13.13 41.34
CA GLU A 1131 -56.50 -12.54 42.53
C GLU A 1131 -55.73 -11.30 43.03
N THR A 1132 -54.40 -11.39 43.18
CA THR A 1132 -53.50 -10.27 43.51
C THR A 1132 -53.59 -9.15 42.47
N SER A 1133 -53.48 -9.48 41.18
CA SER A 1133 -53.53 -8.47 40.11
C SER A 1133 -54.89 -7.78 40.01
N LEU A 1134 -56.00 -8.49 40.29
CA LEU A 1134 -57.31 -7.85 40.46
C LEU A 1134 -57.39 -6.94 41.69
N GLU A 1135 -56.72 -7.29 42.79
CA GLU A 1135 -56.72 -6.47 44.02
C GLU A 1135 -55.84 -5.21 43.89
N ILE A 1136 -54.71 -5.31 43.18
CA ILE A 1136 -53.88 -4.17 42.76
C ILE A 1136 -54.73 -3.22 41.88
N LEU A 1137 -55.38 -3.74 40.83
CA LEU A 1137 -56.27 -2.97 39.97
C LEU A 1137 -57.46 -2.35 40.73
N GLU A 1138 -58.04 -3.07 41.69
CA GLU A 1138 -59.13 -2.59 42.58
C GLU A 1138 -58.67 -1.34 43.37
N LYS A 1139 -57.45 -1.36 43.93
CA LYS A 1139 -56.86 -0.21 44.62
C LYS A 1139 -56.47 0.94 43.67
N MET A 1140 -55.82 0.65 42.54
CA MET A 1140 -55.42 1.68 41.54
C MET A 1140 -56.60 2.53 41.08
N ILE A 1141 -57.76 1.92 40.80
CA ILE A 1141 -58.98 2.65 40.39
C ILE A 1141 -59.50 3.57 41.52
N GLY A 1142 -59.17 3.26 42.77
CA GLY A 1142 -59.39 4.16 43.91
C GLY A 1142 -58.63 5.48 43.79
N PHE A 1143 -57.47 5.50 43.13
CA PHE A 1143 -56.57 6.65 43.06
C PHE A 1143 -56.67 7.49 41.77
N LEU A 1144 -57.03 6.92 40.61
CA LEU A 1144 -57.24 7.63 39.32
C LEU A 1144 -58.02 8.96 39.44
N ASP A 1145 -57.77 10.00 38.63
CA ASP A 1145 -58.56 11.25 38.69
C ASP A 1145 -59.91 11.18 37.94
N ILE A 1146 -60.71 10.17 38.28
CA ILE A 1146 -62.06 9.96 37.74
C ILE A 1146 -63.14 10.13 38.81
N HIS A 1147 -64.34 10.50 38.38
CA HIS A 1147 -65.44 10.82 39.28
C HIS A 1147 -65.83 9.64 40.21
N GLN A 1148 -65.94 9.89 41.52
CA GLN A 1148 -66.18 8.89 42.57
C GLN A 1148 -67.25 7.82 42.24
N THR A 1149 -68.43 8.21 41.76
CA THR A 1149 -69.50 7.25 41.36
C THR A 1149 -69.10 6.28 40.24
N VAL A 1150 -68.11 6.62 39.41
CA VAL A 1150 -67.51 5.73 38.42
C VAL A 1150 -66.50 4.80 39.12
N LYS A 1151 -65.62 5.33 39.98
CA LYS A 1151 -64.70 4.54 40.83
C LYS A 1151 -65.45 3.45 41.60
N ASP A 1152 -66.40 3.86 42.44
CA ASP A 1152 -67.18 2.96 43.31
C ASP A 1152 -67.81 1.82 42.50
N ARG A 1153 -68.33 2.13 41.29
CA ARG A 1153 -68.97 1.17 40.40
C ARG A 1153 -68.00 0.18 39.77
N LEU A 1154 -66.80 0.63 39.40
CA LEU A 1154 -65.75 -0.22 38.83
C LEU A 1154 -65.14 -1.11 39.93
N ILE A 1155 -64.80 -0.53 41.08
CA ILE A 1155 -64.31 -1.23 42.29
C ILE A 1155 -65.30 -2.32 42.72
N ASP A 1156 -66.60 -2.00 42.88
CA ASP A 1156 -67.63 -2.99 43.22
C ASP A 1156 -67.66 -4.18 42.24
N LYS A 1157 -67.39 -3.96 40.95
CA LYS A 1157 -67.42 -5.00 39.93
C LYS A 1157 -66.16 -5.85 39.92
N ILE A 1158 -64.99 -5.23 40.07
CA ILE A 1158 -63.69 -5.90 40.13
C ILE A 1158 -63.61 -6.74 41.41
N GLY A 1159 -63.99 -6.18 42.56
CA GLY A 1159 -64.10 -6.92 43.82
C GLY A 1159 -65.18 -8.02 43.80
N ASN A 1160 -66.18 -7.95 42.91
CA ASN A 1160 -67.11 -9.07 42.66
C ASN A 1160 -66.50 -10.16 41.75
N ALA A 1161 -65.73 -9.78 40.74
CA ALA A 1161 -64.98 -10.72 39.89
C ALA A 1161 -63.93 -11.49 40.70
N ARG A 1162 -63.14 -10.78 41.52
CA ARG A 1162 -62.16 -11.36 42.46
C ARG A 1162 -62.81 -12.38 43.41
N LYS A 1163 -63.98 -12.07 43.98
CA LYS A 1163 -64.77 -13.01 44.80
C LYS A 1163 -65.34 -14.22 44.04
N GLN A 1164 -65.36 -14.24 42.71
CA GLN A 1164 -65.64 -15.45 41.92
C GLN A 1164 -64.36 -16.23 41.62
N LEU A 1165 -63.25 -15.52 41.40
CA LEU A 1165 -61.93 -16.12 41.20
C LEU A 1165 -61.46 -16.88 42.45
N GLU A 1166 -61.58 -16.29 43.64
CA GLU A 1166 -61.37 -16.92 44.96
C GLU A 1166 -62.20 -18.21 45.19
N LYS A 1167 -63.23 -18.46 44.36
CA LYS A 1167 -64.08 -19.67 44.39
C LYS A 1167 -63.77 -20.67 43.26
N GLY A 1168 -62.77 -20.39 42.42
CA GLY A 1168 -62.43 -21.17 41.23
C GLY A 1168 -63.43 -21.05 40.07
N HIS A 1169 -64.19 -19.95 39.99
CA HIS A 1169 -65.23 -19.75 38.97
C HIS A 1169 -64.72 -18.94 37.75
N ASN A 1170 -63.66 -19.39 37.09
CA ASN A 1170 -62.95 -18.66 36.02
C ASN A 1170 -63.88 -18.05 34.94
N ILE A 1171 -64.81 -18.84 34.41
CA ILE A 1171 -65.79 -18.39 33.40
C ILE A 1171 -66.66 -17.22 33.92
N ALA A 1172 -67.06 -17.24 35.20
CA ALA A 1172 -67.84 -16.18 35.80
C ALA A 1172 -67.00 -14.93 36.05
N THR A 1173 -65.73 -15.09 36.44
CA THR A 1173 -64.74 -14.00 36.56
C THR A 1173 -64.55 -13.30 35.21
N ASN A 1174 -64.23 -14.04 34.14
CA ASN A 1174 -64.06 -13.49 32.79
C ASN A 1174 -65.32 -12.74 32.31
N ALA A 1175 -66.51 -13.30 32.52
CA ALA A 1175 -67.77 -12.63 32.17
C ALA A 1175 -68.01 -11.33 32.96
N MET A 1176 -67.55 -11.23 34.21
CA MET A 1176 -67.58 -9.99 34.98
C MET A 1176 -66.55 -8.97 34.49
N LEU A 1177 -65.32 -9.41 34.19
CA LEU A 1177 -64.25 -8.54 33.66
C LEU A 1177 -64.60 -7.97 32.28
N ALA A 1178 -65.16 -8.77 31.38
CA ALA A 1178 -65.71 -8.29 30.10
C ALA A 1178 -66.80 -7.21 30.30
N ASN A 1179 -67.58 -7.30 31.39
CA ASN A 1179 -68.56 -6.27 31.74
C ASN A 1179 -67.94 -5.03 32.38
N VAL A 1180 -66.76 -5.12 33.01
CA VAL A 1180 -65.96 -3.95 33.45
C VAL A 1180 -65.39 -3.24 32.22
N LYS A 1181 -64.74 -3.96 31.30
CA LYS A 1181 -64.26 -3.44 30.00
C LYS A 1181 -65.35 -2.65 29.27
N GLN A 1182 -66.52 -3.26 29.07
CA GLN A 1182 -67.66 -2.60 28.41
C GLN A 1182 -68.12 -1.29 29.10
N GLN A 1183 -67.95 -1.18 30.43
CA GLN A 1183 -68.29 0.06 31.15
C GLN A 1183 -67.23 1.13 30.98
N ILE A 1184 -65.96 0.78 31.01
CA ILE A 1184 -64.85 1.69 30.71
C ILE A 1184 -64.99 2.25 29.29
N GLU A 1185 -65.23 1.39 28.29
CA GLU A 1185 -65.57 1.80 26.92
C GLU A 1185 -66.78 2.74 26.84
N THR A 1186 -67.80 2.52 27.68
CA THR A 1186 -69.02 3.34 27.69
C THR A 1186 -68.77 4.72 28.29
N PHE A 1187 -67.92 4.81 29.32
CA PHE A 1187 -67.54 6.08 29.96
C PHE A 1187 -66.44 6.84 29.19
N SER A 1188 -65.69 6.18 28.31
CA SER A 1188 -64.69 6.79 27.42
C SER A 1188 -65.29 7.60 26.26
N ARG A 1189 -66.49 7.23 25.78
CA ARG A 1189 -67.12 7.85 24.60
C ARG A 1189 -67.39 9.35 24.77
N GLU A 1190 -67.22 10.12 23.69
CA GLU A 1190 -67.52 11.56 23.61
C GLU A 1190 -68.95 11.94 24.01
N ASN A 1191 -69.90 11.00 23.96
CA ASN A 1191 -71.29 11.21 24.36
C ASN A 1191 -71.60 10.84 25.82
N ALA A 1192 -70.63 10.31 26.57
CA ALA A 1192 -70.74 10.19 28.02
C ALA A 1192 -70.79 11.59 28.66
N PRO A 1193 -71.60 11.82 29.71
CA PRO A 1193 -71.62 13.09 30.41
C PRO A 1193 -70.22 13.42 30.93
N GLU A 1194 -69.73 14.63 30.64
CA GLU A 1194 -68.38 15.11 30.95
C GLU A 1194 -67.96 14.81 32.41
N LYS A 1195 -68.86 15.00 33.36
CA LYS A 1195 -68.69 14.69 34.80
C LYS A 1195 -68.43 13.21 35.13
N PHE A 1196 -68.69 12.28 34.22
CA PHE A 1196 -68.49 10.82 34.40
C PHE A 1196 -67.60 10.23 33.30
N ARG A 1197 -66.92 11.06 32.50
CA ARG A 1197 -66.06 10.61 31.43
C ARG A 1197 -64.73 10.11 31.99
N ILE A 1198 -64.24 8.99 31.46
CA ILE A 1198 -62.85 8.56 31.64
C ILE A 1198 -62.08 9.07 30.41
N PRO A 1199 -60.89 9.69 30.54
CA PRO A 1199 -60.06 10.04 29.39
C PRO A 1199 -59.86 8.83 28.46
N LYS A 1200 -59.84 9.07 27.15
CA LYS A 1200 -59.85 7.98 26.16
C LYS A 1200 -58.64 7.05 26.34
N GLU A 1201 -57.48 7.65 26.55
CA GLU A 1201 -56.19 6.99 26.73
C GLU A 1201 -56.13 6.17 28.04
N GLU A 1202 -56.54 6.75 29.17
CA GLU A 1202 -56.69 6.01 30.45
C GLU A 1202 -57.64 4.81 30.29
N ALA A 1203 -58.75 5.00 29.56
CA ALA A 1203 -59.72 3.94 29.32
C ALA A 1203 -59.14 2.81 28.46
N GLU A 1204 -58.32 3.12 27.46
CA GLU A 1204 -57.60 2.15 26.63
C GLU A 1204 -56.58 1.37 27.48
N LYS A 1205 -55.76 2.08 28.27
CA LYS A 1205 -54.79 1.48 29.21
C LYS A 1205 -55.45 0.54 30.25
N LEU A 1206 -56.54 0.98 30.89
CA LEU A 1206 -57.30 0.14 31.84
C LEU A 1206 -57.89 -1.13 31.21
N ILE A 1207 -58.31 -1.04 29.94
CA ILE A 1207 -58.89 -2.17 29.22
C ILE A 1207 -57.83 -3.26 29.01
N VAL A 1208 -56.60 -2.88 28.61
CA VAL A 1208 -55.51 -3.85 28.39
C VAL A 1208 -55.06 -4.50 29.71
N ILE A 1209 -55.00 -3.74 30.82
CA ILE A 1209 -54.74 -4.32 32.16
C ILE A 1209 -55.78 -5.41 32.48
N ILE A 1210 -57.07 -5.16 32.20
CA ILE A 1210 -58.16 -6.13 32.41
C ILE A 1210 -58.04 -7.34 31.47
N GLU A 1211 -57.50 -7.18 30.26
CA GLU A 1211 -57.28 -8.28 29.31
C GLU A 1211 -56.09 -9.15 29.72
N ARG A 1212 -55.00 -8.57 30.22
CA ARG A 1212 -53.84 -9.30 30.78
C ARG A 1212 -54.23 -10.16 31.99
N ILE A 1213 -55.18 -9.69 32.81
CA ILE A 1213 -55.66 -10.42 33.99
C ILE A 1213 -56.68 -11.53 33.65
N GLN A 1214 -57.28 -11.53 32.44
CA GLN A 1214 -58.26 -12.55 32.07
C GLN A 1214 -57.67 -13.98 32.04
N LEU A 1215 -58.53 -14.96 32.24
CA LEU A 1215 -58.16 -16.37 32.22
C LEU A 1215 -58.35 -16.91 30.80
N ILE A 1216 -57.26 -17.35 30.19
CA ILE A 1216 -57.31 -18.23 29.02
C ILE A 1216 -57.86 -19.58 29.52
N ASP A 1217 -58.86 -20.13 28.83
CA ASP A 1217 -59.55 -21.40 29.17
C ASP A 1217 -58.72 -22.65 28.85
#